data_AF-A0A939B4H3-F1
#
_entry.id   AF-A0A939B4H3-F1
#
_cell.length_a   1.000
_cell.length_b   1.000
_cell.length_c   1.000
_cell.angle_alpha   90.00
_cell.angle_beta   90.00
_cell.angle_gamma   90.00
#
_symmetry.space_group_name_H-M   'P 1'
#
loop_
_entity.id
_entity.type
_entity.pdbx_description
1 polymer ?
#
loop_
_entity_poly.entity_id
_entity_poly.type
_entity_poly.pdbx_seq_one_letter_code
_entity_poly.pdbx_strand_id
1 'polypeptide(L)'
;MYKIEWDKETGGILLSSKVTKETLGISPRPVWFEELNLLGLEKLGYIYPPAEAPLMWAVNKQYFYRGELMFEAKGANIYDAPTIVFQEGKETATLVPVDLEEMLRRNKDQMFLIENEALEFIRDTYIAYAGVNQAYDAIMANQNIDFEALAQKVEKKTKQKMAVVKEDCDSFDVMPLDEANVKGKRVLLSTRIDKFIASFSGGKDSQVVLDLVTRAIPPTAFEVIYSDTGYELPPSLELYEEVKRYYGNRFPALKFTTTRNHESVLNYWDKIGTPSDTHRWCCSVMKTAPLYRSLKMDGNKQARVLTFDGVRAEESTRRSSYNRIGKGKHIYTYNAHPILQWNTVEIFLYMFIHNLPINQSYRYGFSRVGCVICPFGSEWSDFLVSRLYPNVRKPFLDKLQYWVEASGIKDPETFIKTKRWHISAIGSPVLRNKEKVLISSNNHVTRLKISATSNMFFEWLKVLGSYTMGYSKNSFSGAIQIGKDIIPFSGTKTLTHIDIKFNSNDSRFANNIMRIAQKAAYCIQCEVCEVQCPTGALKIVPQVSIGSQCVHCLKCINFHEKGCIAADCLRKISGKIKMDSTLSIKGYKTFGLRDEWVDEYVSDPDNFWSSTLLGTAMFDSFKSWTKDAGLLDTKNNPTEFGKLMQEIYRNTPSLFWEVIWINLSYSSFIVNRFINQISVGDIFDKRTIADKITTSESVSSLTTLNNAVGALIDMFKSSPIGEDFSQGEVIEKKRIRRSYDDLSLEGLAYSLYLYAEKNDSTEFRVSDLYNTEGYKSAPLEFGIPRNVLLKKLRSLSSDSNRVLLAELNMGLDHITLRKDLNAISVLELLTK
;
A
#
# COMPACT_ATOMS: atom_id res chain seq x y z
N MET A 1 -13.47 5.64 28.57
CA MET A 1 -12.52 6.77 28.72
C MET A 1 -13.29 8.06 28.72
N TYR A 2 -12.75 9.06 29.41
CA TYR A 2 -13.54 10.19 29.86
C TYR A 2 -13.82 11.18 28.74
N LYS A 3 -14.95 11.87 28.88
CA LYS A 3 -15.29 13.07 28.11
C LYS A 3 -14.50 14.24 28.68
N ILE A 4 -14.24 15.23 27.83
CA ILE A 4 -13.40 16.37 28.18
C ILE A 4 -14.26 17.62 28.13
N GLU A 5 -14.15 18.43 29.17
CA GLU A 5 -14.80 19.74 29.28
C GLU A 5 -13.74 20.80 29.62
N TRP A 6 -13.99 22.05 29.27
CA TRP A 6 -13.12 23.16 29.64
C TRP A 6 -13.27 23.52 31.13
N ASP A 7 -12.16 23.72 31.83
CA ASP A 7 -12.16 24.32 33.16
C ASP A 7 -11.81 25.80 33.04
N LYS A 8 -12.83 26.68 33.08
CA LYS A 8 -12.60 28.12 32.94
C LYS A 8 -11.86 28.73 34.14
N GLU A 9 -11.98 28.12 35.32
CA GLU A 9 -11.40 28.64 36.56
C GLU A 9 -9.88 28.39 36.57
N THR A 10 -9.46 27.15 36.36
CA THR A 10 -8.04 26.80 36.28
C THR A 10 -7.42 27.18 34.93
N GLY A 11 -8.26 27.39 33.91
CA GLY A 11 -7.83 27.51 32.50
C GLY A 11 -7.48 26.15 31.87
N GLY A 12 -7.66 25.07 32.61
CA GLY A 12 -7.36 23.71 32.22
C GLY A 12 -8.55 22.98 31.60
N ILE A 13 -8.63 21.69 31.92
CA ILE A 13 -9.62 20.75 31.39
C ILE A 13 -10.09 19.80 32.50
N LEU A 14 -11.32 19.31 32.38
CA LEU A 14 -11.92 18.34 33.29
C LEU A 14 -12.30 17.06 32.56
N LEU A 15 -12.03 15.93 33.21
CA LEU A 15 -12.47 14.60 32.82
C LEU A 15 -13.86 14.33 33.40
N SER A 16 -14.84 14.09 32.53
CA SER A 16 -16.24 13.81 32.89
C SER A 16 -16.65 12.41 32.41
N SER A 17 -17.46 11.71 33.21
CA SER A 17 -18.06 10.42 32.82
C SER A 17 -19.32 10.58 31.97
N LYS A 18 -19.91 11.78 31.94
CA LYS A 18 -21.17 12.08 31.27
C LYS A 18 -20.92 12.88 30.00
N VAL A 19 -21.81 12.71 29.02
CA VAL A 19 -21.87 13.59 27.85
C VAL A 19 -22.78 14.75 28.21
N THR A 20 -22.22 15.95 28.14
CA THR A 20 -22.88 17.24 28.36
C THR A 20 -22.87 18.05 27.07
N LYS A 21 -23.52 19.22 27.06
CA LYS A 21 -23.44 20.14 25.91
C LYS A 21 -22.04 20.76 25.78
N GLU A 22 -21.31 20.85 26.90
CA GLU A 22 -19.94 21.38 26.95
C GLU A 22 -18.88 20.34 26.56
N THR A 23 -19.26 19.07 26.36
CA THR A 23 -18.33 18.00 26.01
C THR A 23 -17.65 18.24 24.67
N LEU A 24 -16.31 18.21 24.67
CA LEU A 24 -15.50 18.34 23.47
C LEU A 24 -15.54 17.07 22.61
N GLY A 25 -15.73 17.26 21.30
CA GLY A 25 -15.70 16.17 20.33
C GLY A 25 -14.30 15.66 19.99
N ILE A 26 -13.26 16.46 20.26
CA ILE A 26 -11.85 16.15 19.96
C ILE A 26 -11.00 16.56 21.16
N SER A 27 -10.06 15.70 21.56
CA SER A 27 -9.22 15.96 22.71
C SER A 27 -8.22 17.09 22.43
N PRO A 28 -8.22 18.18 23.24
CA PRO A 28 -7.24 19.23 23.08
C PRO A 28 -5.84 18.77 23.50
N ARG A 29 -4.82 19.39 22.92
CA ARG A 29 -3.44 19.31 23.42
C ARG A 29 -3.04 20.62 24.11
N PRO A 30 -2.15 20.57 25.10
CA PRO A 30 -1.57 21.78 25.68
C PRO A 30 -0.77 22.58 24.64
N VAL A 31 -0.73 23.89 24.85
CA VAL A 31 0.03 24.88 24.09
C VAL A 31 0.88 25.68 25.07
N TRP A 32 2.18 25.73 24.80
CA TRP A 32 3.14 26.46 25.62
C TRP A 32 3.60 27.76 24.95
N PHE A 33 4.33 28.57 25.71
CA PHE A 33 4.81 29.87 25.24
C PHE A 33 5.74 29.74 24.03
N GLU A 34 6.48 28.64 23.89
CA GLU A 34 7.38 28.39 22.77
C GLU A 34 6.63 28.29 21.44
N GLU A 35 5.46 27.63 21.43
CA GLU A 35 4.58 27.58 20.27
C GLU A 35 4.01 28.96 19.92
N LEU A 36 3.57 29.74 20.93
CA LEU A 36 3.06 31.09 20.70
C LEU A 36 4.14 32.03 20.14
N ASN A 37 5.37 31.92 20.64
CA ASN A 37 6.53 32.63 20.13
C ASN A 37 6.84 32.24 18.68
N LEU A 38 6.73 30.95 18.36
CA LEU A 38 6.94 30.45 17.00
C LEU A 38 5.88 30.99 16.03
N LEU A 39 4.64 31.21 16.51
CA LEU A 39 3.57 31.84 15.76
C LEU A 39 3.66 33.38 15.70
N GLY A 40 4.55 33.99 16.49
CA GLY A 40 4.78 35.43 16.51
C GLY A 40 3.69 36.24 17.23
N LEU A 41 2.93 35.62 18.14
CA LEU A 41 1.80 36.24 18.83
C LEU A 41 2.20 37.46 19.66
N GLU A 42 3.39 37.46 20.27
CA GLU A 42 3.96 38.63 20.95
C GLU A 42 4.00 39.87 20.05
N LYS A 43 4.39 39.71 18.78
CA LYS A 43 4.44 40.81 17.79
C LYS A 43 3.06 41.27 17.33
N LEU A 44 2.04 40.46 17.58
CA LEU A 44 0.64 40.74 17.26
C LEU A 44 -0.12 41.32 18.46
N GLY A 45 0.57 41.63 19.56
CA GLY A 45 0.00 42.30 20.73
C GLY A 45 -0.50 41.37 21.84
N TYR A 46 -0.18 40.07 21.77
CA TYR A 46 -0.42 39.16 22.89
C TYR A 46 0.68 39.29 23.95
N ILE A 47 0.29 39.25 25.23
CA ILE A 47 1.20 39.33 26.37
C ILE A 47 1.08 38.03 27.16
N TYR A 48 2.18 37.31 27.34
CA TYR A 48 2.22 36.06 28.10
C TYR A 48 3.63 35.79 28.65
N PRO A 49 3.75 35.19 29.85
CA PRO A 49 5.06 34.91 30.45
C PRO A 49 5.70 33.65 29.86
N PRO A 50 7.04 33.53 29.86
CA PRO A 50 7.71 32.24 29.82
C PRO A 50 7.25 31.38 30.99
N ALA A 51 6.73 30.18 30.72
CA ALA A 51 6.14 29.31 31.73
C ALA A 51 6.31 27.82 31.41
N GLU A 52 6.49 27.00 32.44
CA GLU A 52 6.50 25.54 32.31
C GLU A 52 5.09 24.96 32.14
N ALA A 53 4.10 25.58 32.78
CA ALA A 53 2.71 25.21 32.60
C ALA A 53 2.19 25.68 31.22
N PRO A 54 1.24 24.94 30.61
CA PRO A 54 0.58 25.38 29.40
C PRO A 54 -0.10 26.74 29.58
N LEU A 55 -0.18 27.54 28.53
CA LEU A 55 -0.90 28.81 28.49
C LEU A 55 -2.29 28.67 27.86
N MET A 56 -2.41 27.76 26.89
CA MET A 56 -3.60 27.58 26.07
C MET A 56 -3.76 26.09 25.71
N TRP A 57 -4.82 25.81 24.95
CA TRP A 57 -5.12 24.50 24.42
C TRP A 57 -5.38 24.59 22.92
N ALA A 58 -5.03 23.54 22.17
CA ALA A 58 -5.26 23.49 20.74
C ALA A 58 -6.07 22.27 20.31
N VAL A 59 -7.03 22.49 19.41
CA VAL A 59 -7.82 21.46 18.73
C VAL A 59 -7.70 21.71 17.23
N ASN A 60 -7.10 20.80 16.45
CA ASN A 60 -7.00 20.90 14.98
C ASN A 60 -6.58 22.29 14.44
N LYS A 61 -5.57 22.92 15.06
CA LYS A 61 -5.04 24.27 14.76
C LYS A 61 -5.91 25.45 15.21
N GLN A 62 -6.98 25.20 15.95
CA GLN A 62 -7.76 26.21 16.65
C GLN A 62 -7.25 26.32 18.09
N TYR A 63 -7.04 27.55 18.57
CA TYR A 63 -6.42 27.83 19.85
C TYR A 63 -7.44 28.41 20.82
N PHE A 64 -7.55 27.79 21.98
CA PHE A 64 -8.53 28.09 23.01
C PHE A 64 -7.84 28.57 24.29
N TYR A 65 -8.33 29.66 24.85
CA TYR A 65 -7.91 30.18 26.15
C TYR A 65 -9.12 30.20 27.09
N ARG A 66 -9.02 29.47 28.21
CA ARG A 66 -10.11 29.33 29.20
C ARG A 66 -11.46 28.95 28.55
N GLY A 67 -11.40 28.06 27.55
CA GLY A 67 -12.55 27.56 26.79
C GLY A 67 -13.09 28.46 25.68
N GLU A 68 -12.52 29.66 25.49
CA GLU A 68 -12.90 30.56 24.39
C GLU A 68 -11.97 30.39 23.19
N LEU A 69 -12.53 30.30 21.98
CA LEU A 69 -11.76 30.28 20.74
C LEU A 69 -11.13 31.65 20.51
N MET A 70 -9.80 31.71 20.43
CA MET A 70 -9.06 32.97 20.28
C MET A 70 -8.66 33.20 18.83
N PHE A 71 -8.06 32.19 18.21
CA PHE A 71 -7.60 32.26 16.83
C PHE A 71 -7.43 30.87 16.24
N GLU A 72 -7.29 30.82 14.91
CA GLU A 72 -6.95 29.62 14.17
C GLU A 72 -5.72 29.85 13.29
N ALA A 73 -4.87 28.82 13.18
CA ALA A 73 -3.73 28.83 12.27
C ALA A 73 -4.10 28.13 10.95
N LYS A 74 -4.08 28.86 9.83
CA LYS A 74 -4.38 28.36 8.49
C LYS A 74 -3.13 28.17 7.64
N GLY A 75 -3.17 27.15 6.78
CA GLY A 75 -2.05 26.79 5.92
C GLY A 75 -0.88 26.15 6.68
N ALA A 76 0.32 26.68 6.43
CA ALA A 76 1.65 26.12 6.67
C ALA A 76 2.04 24.99 5.72
N ASN A 77 3.32 24.94 5.36
CA ASN A 77 3.92 23.81 4.64
C ASN A 77 5.44 23.79 4.88
N ILE A 78 6.17 23.06 4.06
CA ILE A 78 7.61 22.89 4.18
C ILE A 78 8.42 24.19 4.01
N TYR A 79 7.87 25.20 3.34
CA TYR A 79 8.49 26.51 3.08
C TYR A 79 7.76 27.66 3.78
N ASP A 80 6.42 27.63 3.77
CA ASP A 80 5.62 28.75 4.26
C ASP A 80 5.17 28.57 5.71
N ALA A 81 5.19 29.69 6.44
CA ALA A 81 4.58 29.80 7.76
C ALA A 81 3.03 29.79 7.69
N PRO A 82 2.35 29.39 8.78
CA PRO A 82 0.91 29.55 8.89
C PRO A 82 0.51 31.03 8.93
N THR A 83 -0.72 31.31 8.52
CA THR A 83 -1.38 32.59 8.77
C THR A 83 -2.29 32.46 9.99
N ILE A 84 -2.26 33.44 10.89
CA ILE A 84 -3.13 33.49 12.05
C ILE A 84 -4.40 34.26 11.69
N VAL A 85 -5.56 33.69 12.00
CA VAL A 85 -6.88 34.32 11.84
C VAL A 85 -7.52 34.43 13.22
N PHE A 86 -7.60 35.66 13.72
CA PHE A 86 -8.23 35.95 15.02
C PHE A 86 -9.75 35.90 14.93
N GLN A 87 -10.39 35.54 16.05
CA GLN A 87 -11.80 35.81 16.25
C GLN A 87 -12.02 37.30 16.53
N GLU A 88 -13.22 37.80 16.26
CA GLU A 88 -13.60 39.19 16.48
C GLU A 88 -13.33 39.64 17.92
N GLY A 89 -12.53 40.69 18.10
CA GLY A 89 -12.18 41.24 19.42
C GLY A 89 -11.13 40.44 20.19
N LYS A 90 -10.49 39.44 19.55
CA LYS A 90 -9.42 38.60 20.13
C LYS A 90 -8.05 38.85 19.49
N GLU A 91 -7.86 40.01 18.85
CA GLU A 91 -6.61 40.40 18.18
C GLU A 91 -5.46 40.63 19.17
N THR A 92 -5.78 40.98 20.42
CA THR A 92 -4.82 41.09 21.52
C THR A 92 -5.37 40.40 22.76
N ALA A 93 -4.50 39.83 23.59
CA ALA A 93 -4.89 39.21 24.86
C ALA A 93 -3.70 39.12 25.83
N THR A 94 -3.99 39.19 27.13
CA THR A 94 -3.04 38.85 28.19
C THR A 94 -3.36 37.46 28.72
N LEU A 95 -2.42 36.53 28.58
CA LEU A 95 -2.58 35.14 28.99
C LEU A 95 -1.86 34.89 30.32
N VAL A 96 -2.50 34.13 31.20
CA VAL A 96 -1.86 33.56 32.38
C VAL A 96 -1.74 32.04 32.24
N PRO A 97 -0.69 31.42 32.80
CA PRO A 97 -0.56 29.96 32.80
C PRO A 97 -1.75 29.26 33.45
N VAL A 98 -2.03 28.05 32.96
CA VAL A 98 -3.01 27.14 33.58
C VAL A 98 -2.59 26.84 35.01
N ASP A 99 -3.55 26.89 35.94
CA ASP A 99 -3.35 26.40 37.31
C ASP A 99 -3.26 24.88 37.28
N LEU A 100 -2.02 24.40 37.07
CA LEU A 100 -1.74 22.98 36.87
C LEU A 100 -2.05 22.19 38.14
N GLU A 101 -1.72 22.72 39.32
CA GLU A 101 -1.92 22.01 40.59
C GLU A 101 -3.40 21.75 40.84
N GLU A 102 -4.23 22.78 40.72
CA GLU A 102 -5.68 22.64 40.93
C GLU A 102 -6.34 21.79 39.82
N MET A 103 -5.92 21.94 38.56
CA MET A 103 -6.42 21.12 37.46
C MET A 103 -6.09 19.63 37.68
N LEU A 104 -4.88 19.30 38.11
CA LEU A 104 -4.50 17.92 38.41
C LEU A 104 -5.26 17.38 39.63
N ARG A 105 -5.46 18.21 40.66
CA ARG A 105 -6.28 17.84 41.83
C ARG A 105 -7.70 17.46 41.44
N ARG A 106 -8.34 18.24 40.55
CA ARG A 106 -9.72 18.01 40.07
C ARG A 106 -9.87 16.74 39.21
N ASN A 107 -8.81 16.31 38.54
CA ASN A 107 -8.82 15.12 37.66
C ASN A 107 -8.27 13.86 38.32
N LYS A 108 -7.84 13.93 39.58
CA LYS A 108 -7.11 12.87 40.27
C LYS A 108 -7.86 11.54 40.30
N ASP A 109 -9.14 11.55 40.63
CA ASP A 109 -9.93 10.32 40.81
C ASP A 109 -10.16 9.60 39.48
N GLN A 110 -10.47 10.35 38.42
CA GLN A 110 -10.60 9.83 37.07
C GLN A 110 -9.29 9.24 36.56
N MET A 111 -8.17 9.96 36.76
CA MET A 111 -6.85 9.48 36.37
C MET A 111 -6.45 8.22 37.14
N PHE A 112 -6.74 8.15 38.44
CA PHE A 112 -6.47 6.97 39.27
C PHE A 112 -7.16 5.71 38.74
N LEU A 113 -8.42 5.82 38.29
CA LEU A 113 -9.17 4.68 37.76
C LEU A 113 -8.55 4.12 36.47
N ILE A 114 -8.23 4.97 35.49
CA ILE A 114 -7.68 4.51 34.20
C ILE A 114 -6.22 4.07 34.33
N GLU A 115 -5.47 4.67 35.26
CA GLU A 115 -4.10 4.29 35.60
C GLU A 115 -4.07 2.87 36.18
N ASN A 116 -4.90 2.58 37.19
CA ASN A 116 -4.96 1.25 37.78
C ASN A 116 -5.42 0.19 36.78
N GLU A 117 -6.41 0.51 35.95
CA GLU A 117 -6.87 -0.38 34.88
C GLU A 117 -5.73 -0.74 33.91
N ALA A 118 -4.90 0.23 33.52
CA ALA A 118 -3.76 -0.01 32.65
C ALA A 118 -2.65 -0.82 33.34
N LEU A 119 -2.39 -0.56 34.64
CA LEU A 119 -1.43 -1.32 35.44
C LEU A 119 -1.86 -2.78 35.60
N GLU A 120 -3.14 -3.02 35.91
CA GLU A 120 -3.73 -4.36 35.99
C GLU A 120 -3.64 -5.08 34.66
N PHE A 121 -4.02 -4.43 33.55
CA PHE A 121 -3.91 -5.01 32.22
C PHE A 121 -2.48 -5.45 31.88
N ILE A 122 -1.46 -4.62 32.15
CA ILE A 122 -0.05 -4.96 31.91
C ILE A 122 0.36 -6.15 32.77
N ARG A 123 0.05 -6.10 34.07
CA ARG A 123 0.40 -7.14 35.04
C ARG A 123 -0.25 -8.48 34.67
N ASP A 124 -1.54 -8.48 34.39
CA ASP A 124 -2.30 -9.69 34.06
C ASP A 124 -1.85 -10.31 32.74
N THR A 125 -1.56 -9.46 31.75
CA THR A 125 -0.98 -9.89 30.47
C THR A 125 0.38 -10.55 30.70
N TYR A 126 1.27 -9.91 31.48
CA TYR A 126 2.57 -10.48 31.81
C TYR A 126 2.45 -11.82 32.56
N ILE A 127 1.64 -11.89 33.62
CA ILE A 127 1.45 -13.12 34.41
C ILE A 127 0.86 -14.24 33.54
N ALA A 128 -0.08 -13.92 32.65
CA ALA A 128 -0.69 -14.92 31.77
C ALA A 128 0.38 -15.59 30.88
N TYR A 129 1.23 -14.80 30.22
CA TYR A 129 2.28 -15.33 29.35
C TYR A 129 3.48 -15.91 30.11
N ALA A 130 3.87 -15.31 31.25
CA ALA A 130 4.94 -15.83 32.08
C ALA A 130 4.57 -17.17 32.75
N GLY A 131 3.33 -17.32 33.21
CA GLY A 131 2.81 -18.58 33.74
C GLY A 131 2.77 -19.68 32.69
N VAL A 132 2.42 -19.34 31.44
CA VAL A 132 2.50 -20.27 30.30
C VAL A 132 3.94 -20.72 30.08
N ASN A 133 4.92 -19.81 30.10
CA ASN A 133 6.34 -20.18 29.98
C ASN A 133 6.77 -21.15 31.08
N GLN A 134 6.40 -20.89 32.34
CA GLN A 134 6.72 -21.77 33.47
C GLN A 134 6.10 -23.16 33.32
N ALA A 135 4.84 -23.24 32.86
CA ALA A 135 4.17 -24.52 32.59
C ALA A 135 4.83 -25.28 31.43
N TYR A 136 5.26 -24.57 30.37
CA TYR A 136 6.05 -25.15 29.27
C TYR A 136 7.40 -25.70 29.75
N ASP A 137 8.08 -24.99 30.64
CA ASP A 137 9.39 -25.40 31.14
C ASP A 137 9.29 -26.54 32.18
N ALA A 138 8.17 -26.68 32.90
CA ALA A 138 7.94 -27.73 33.90
C ALA A 138 7.50 -29.10 33.33
N ILE A 139 6.88 -29.15 32.13
CA ILE A 139 6.27 -30.37 31.59
C ILE A 139 6.96 -30.81 30.29
N MET A 140 7.82 -31.84 30.35
CA MET A 140 8.52 -32.40 29.17
C MET A 140 7.56 -32.87 28.06
N ALA A 141 6.35 -33.35 28.39
CA ALA A 141 5.37 -33.85 27.44
C ALA A 141 4.69 -32.75 26.58
N ASN A 142 4.64 -31.50 27.07
CA ASN A 142 4.01 -30.36 26.38
C ASN A 142 4.96 -29.63 25.42
N GLN A 143 6.26 -29.97 25.42
CA GLN A 143 7.24 -29.36 24.52
C GLN A 143 6.93 -29.60 23.03
N ASN A 144 6.11 -30.61 22.70
CA ASN A 144 5.72 -30.98 21.35
C ASN A 144 4.26 -30.64 20.97
N ILE A 145 3.47 -30.03 21.87
CA ILE A 145 2.04 -29.74 21.62
C ILE A 145 1.85 -28.24 21.36
N ASP A 146 1.53 -27.91 20.12
CA ASP A 146 1.10 -26.57 19.71
C ASP A 146 -0.42 -26.43 19.91
N PHE A 147 -0.82 -26.02 21.11
CA PHE A 147 -2.23 -25.79 21.46
C PHE A 147 -2.90 -24.74 20.57
N GLU A 148 -2.13 -23.82 19.95
CA GLU A 148 -2.67 -22.86 18.99
C GLU A 148 -3.00 -23.53 17.65
N ALA A 149 -2.16 -24.45 17.17
CA ALA A 149 -2.47 -25.27 16.01
C ALA A 149 -3.71 -26.16 16.24
N LEU A 150 -3.91 -26.62 17.49
CA LEU A 150 -5.11 -27.35 17.88
C LEU A 150 -6.35 -26.44 17.91
N ALA A 151 -6.26 -25.28 18.57
CA ALA A 151 -7.33 -24.29 18.60
C ALA A 151 -7.71 -23.83 17.18
N GLN A 152 -6.74 -23.47 16.33
CA GLN A 152 -6.98 -23.06 14.95
C GLN A 152 -7.62 -24.17 14.09
N LYS A 153 -7.25 -25.45 14.32
CA LYS A 153 -7.91 -26.58 13.65
C LYS A 153 -9.39 -26.67 14.06
N VAL A 154 -9.70 -26.45 15.33
CA VAL A 154 -11.07 -26.45 15.84
C VAL A 154 -11.83 -25.21 15.35
N GLU A 155 -11.26 -24.01 15.41
CA GLU A 155 -11.84 -22.76 14.89
C GLU A 155 -12.20 -22.89 13.40
N LYS A 156 -11.31 -23.50 12.61
CA LYS A 156 -11.57 -23.73 11.18
C LYS A 156 -12.72 -24.71 10.94
N LYS A 157 -12.95 -25.64 11.87
CA LYS A 157 -14.02 -26.65 11.82
C LYS A 157 -15.35 -26.09 12.33
N THR A 158 -15.35 -25.28 13.39
CA THR A 158 -16.55 -24.77 14.08
C THR A 158 -16.96 -23.36 13.62
N LYS A 159 -16.07 -22.62 12.96
CA LYS A 159 -16.22 -21.19 12.61
C LYS A 159 -16.47 -20.27 13.82
N GLN A 160 -16.10 -20.71 15.02
CA GLN A 160 -16.19 -19.95 16.26
C GLN A 160 -14.78 -19.75 16.83
N LYS A 161 -14.54 -18.64 17.53
CA LYS A 161 -13.25 -18.39 18.21
C LYS A 161 -13.12 -19.32 19.41
N MET A 162 -11.97 -19.97 19.52
CA MET A 162 -11.68 -20.90 20.61
C MET A 162 -10.64 -20.31 21.56
N ALA A 163 -10.75 -20.65 22.84
CA ALA A 163 -9.84 -20.28 23.90
C ALA A 163 -9.29 -21.54 24.57
N VAL A 164 -7.99 -21.55 24.86
CA VAL A 164 -7.40 -22.57 25.75
C VAL A 164 -7.61 -22.09 27.17
N VAL A 165 -8.20 -22.91 28.03
CA VAL A 165 -8.42 -22.59 29.45
C VAL A 165 -7.72 -23.61 30.34
N LYS A 166 -7.33 -23.19 31.53
CA LYS A 166 -6.82 -24.09 32.57
C LYS A 166 -8.00 -24.65 33.36
N GLU A 167 -8.05 -25.97 33.52
CA GLU A 167 -8.98 -26.64 34.43
C GLU A 167 -8.38 -26.75 35.84
N ASP A 168 -9.24 -26.97 36.83
CA ASP A 168 -8.87 -27.05 38.26
C ASP A 168 -7.89 -28.20 38.56
N CYS A 169 -7.81 -29.20 37.67
CA CYS A 169 -6.91 -30.35 37.78
C CYS A 169 -5.55 -30.16 37.07
N ASP A 170 -5.14 -28.91 36.80
CA ASP A 170 -3.92 -28.59 36.04
C ASP A 170 -3.90 -29.16 34.60
N SER A 171 -5.06 -29.51 34.05
CA SER A 171 -5.21 -29.89 32.64
C SER A 171 -5.66 -28.70 31.77
N PHE A 172 -5.45 -28.79 30.46
CA PHE A 172 -5.83 -27.75 29.49
C PHE A 172 -7.03 -28.21 28.66
N ASP A 173 -8.03 -27.34 28.51
CA ASP A 173 -9.20 -27.58 27.65
C ASP A 173 -9.33 -26.48 26.58
N VAL A 174 -9.98 -26.80 25.45
CA VAL A 174 -10.24 -25.86 24.34
C VAL A 174 -11.75 -25.65 24.22
N MET A 175 -12.23 -24.48 24.62
CA MET A 175 -13.67 -24.13 24.59
C MET A 175 -13.93 -22.82 23.86
N PRO A 176 -15.17 -22.52 23.44
CA PRO A 176 -15.50 -21.25 22.82
C PRO A 176 -15.11 -20.05 23.69
N LEU A 177 -14.54 -19.01 23.09
CA LEU A 177 -14.05 -17.83 23.80
C LEU A 177 -15.15 -17.15 24.63
N ASP A 178 -16.36 -17.08 24.08
CA ASP A 178 -17.51 -16.49 24.77
C ASP A 178 -17.92 -17.30 26.00
N GLU A 179 -17.80 -18.62 25.94
CA GLU A 179 -18.10 -19.51 27.06
C GLU A 179 -17.04 -19.44 28.16
N ALA A 180 -15.76 -19.33 27.78
CA ALA A 180 -14.67 -19.08 28.71
C ALA A 180 -14.87 -17.75 29.46
N ASN A 181 -15.27 -16.70 28.75
CA ASN A 181 -15.57 -15.39 29.33
C ASN A 181 -16.77 -15.45 30.29
N VAL A 182 -17.85 -16.13 29.92
CA VAL A 182 -19.06 -16.27 30.77
C VAL A 182 -18.76 -17.09 32.02
N LYS A 183 -17.95 -18.14 31.92
CA LYS A 183 -17.53 -18.98 33.06
C LYS A 183 -16.44 -18.33 33.92
N GLY A 184 -15.97 -17.13 33.57
CA GLY A 184 -14.87 -16.46 34.27
C GLY A 184 -13.55 -17.24 34.22
N LYS A 185 -13.40 -18.18 33.29
CA LYS A 185 -12.20 -19.01 33.17
C LYS A 185 -11.06 -18.19 32.56
N ARG A 186 -9.88 -18.27 33.18
CA ARG A 186 -8.69 -17.57 32.69
C ARG A 186 -8.25 -18.17 31.36
N VAL A 187 -8.45 -17.41 30.28
CA VAL A 187 -7.95 -17.79 28.95
C VAL A 187 -6.44 -17.77 28.98
N LEU A 188 -5.84 -18.95 28.83
CA LEU A 188 -4.41 -19.10 28.64
C LEU A 188 -4.08 -18.76 27.21
N LEU A 189 -3.25 -17.73 27.03
CA LEU A 189 -2.65 -17.45 25.75
C LEU A 189 -1.56 -18.50 25.54
N SER A 190 -1.86 -19.53 24.74
CA SER A 190 -1.01 -20.73 24.56
C SER A 190 0.37 -20.46 23.96
N THR A 191 0.67 -19.22 23.58
CA THR A 191 1.91 -18.87 22.95
C THR A 191 3.00 -18.63 24.01
N ARG A 192 4.04 -19.48 24.04
CA ARG A 192 5.31 -19.18 24.73
C ARG A 192 5.87 -17.82 24.25
N ILE A 193 6.16 -16.91 25.18
CA ILE A 193 6.80 -15.61 24.89
C ILE A 193 8.22 -15.64 25.43
N ASP A 194 9.20 -15.58 24.55
CA ASP A 194 10.62 -15.62 24.93
C ASP A 194 11.12 -14.28 25.49
N LYS A 195 10.51 -13.16 25.09
CA LYS A 195 10.92 -11.82 25.53
C LYS A 195 9.74 -10.85 25.64
N PHE A 196 9.73 -10.09 26.74
CA PHE A 196 8.85 -8.94 26.90
C PHE A 196 9.62 -7.64 26.60
N ILE A 197 9.00 -6.74 25.85
CA ILE A 197 9.62 -5.48 25.44
C ILE A 197 8.66 -4.32 25.67
N ALA A 198 9.18 -3.21 26.19
CA ALA A 198 8.53 -1.91 26.13
C ALA A 198 9.09 -1.14 24.94
N SER A 199 8.27 -0.86 23.92
CA SER A 199 8.72 -0.10 22.75
C SER A 199 8.72 1.39 23.06
N PHE A 200 9.90 1.99 23.03
CA PHE A 200 10.07 3.42 23.24
C PHE A 200 10.36 4.14 21.92
N SER A 201 9.66 5.24 21.64
CA SER A 201 9.82 6.00 20.38
C SER A 201 10.17 7.47 20.59
N GLY A 202 10.48 7.90 21.81
CA GLY A 202 10.73 9.31 22.12
C GLY A 202 9.48 10.20 22.08
N GLY A 203 8.28 9.60 22.11
CA GLY A 203 7.00 10.32 22.14
C GLY A 203 6.28 10.19 23.48
N LYS A 204 5.29 11.07 23.71
CA LYS A 204 4.47 11.12 24.93
C LYS A 204 3.80 9.77 25.24
N ASP A 205 3.25 9.12 24.22
CA ASP A 205 2.46 7.89 24.37
C ASP A 205 3.37 6.72 24.80
N SER A 206 4.57 6.61 24.21
CA SER A 206 5.56 5.60 24.61
C SER A 206 6.19 5.86 25.98
N GLN A 207 6.28 7.12 26.41
CA GLN A 207 6.78 7.49 27.73
C GLN A 207 5.82 7.05 28.83
N VAL A 208 4.52 7.27 28.65
CA VAL A 208 3.48 6.81 29.58
C VAL A 208 3.46 5.29 29.68
N VAL A 209 3.52 4.58 28.55
CA VAL A 209 3.56 3.10 28.59
C VAL A 209 4.82 2.58 29.28
N LEU A 210 5.98 3.19 29.03
CA LEU A 210 7.21 2.80 29.72
C LEU A 210 7.07 2.94 31.24
N ASP A 211 6.57 4.09 31.71
CA ASP A 211 6.33 4.32 33.13
C ASP A 211 5.37 3.26 33.71
N LEU A 212 4.21 3.07 33.09
CA LEU A 212 3.22 2.07 33.51
C LEU A 212 3.82 0.65 33.57
N VAL A 213 4.63 0.25 32.59
CA VAL A 213 5.27 -1.07 32.58
C VAL A 213 6.29 -1.19 33.72
N THR A 214 7.12 -0.17 33.98
CA THR A 214 8.08 -0.19 35.10
C THR A 214 7.39 -0.29 36.47
N ARG A 215 6.16 0.19 36.59
CA ARG A 215 5.35 0.13 37.81
C ARG A 215 4.55 -1.17 37.94
N ALA A 216 4.20 -1.81 36.82
CA ALA A 216 3.37 -3.00 36.80
C ALA A 216 4.17 -4.32 36.94
N ILE A 217 5.38 -4.38 36.36
CA ILE A 217 6.19 -5.62 36.30
C ILE A 217 7.66 -5.38 36.66
N PRO A 218 8.41 -6.42 37.10
CA PRO A 218 9.80 -6.26 37.51
C PRO A 218 10.71 -5.75 36.38
N PRO A 219 11.68 -4.85 36.65
CA PRO A 219 12.61 -4.34 35.64
C PRO A 219 13.47 -5.39 34.93
N THR A 220 13.66 -6.56 35.55
CA THR A 220 14.38 -7.71 34.97
C THR A 220 13.53 -8.53 33.99
N ALA A 221 12.21 -8.34 33.99
CA ALA A 221 11.27 -9.12 33.19
C ALA A 221 11.13 -8.63 31.74
N PHE A 222 11.55 -7.39 31.45
CA PHE A 222 11.40 -6.78 30.13
C PHE A 222 12.62 -5.92 29.75
N GLU A 223 12.69 -5.57 28.47
CA GLU A 223 13.72 -4.68 27.93
C GLU A 223 13.08 -3.48 27.23
N VAL A 224 13.66 -2.29 27.40
CA VAL A 224 13.25 -1.10 26.66
C VAL A 224 14.00 -1.07 25.33
N ILE A 225 13.26 -0.99 24.22
CA ILE A 225 13.87 -0.92 22.90
C ILE A 225 13.55 0.41 22.22
N TYR A 226 14.61 1.08 21.77
CA TYR A 226 14.54 2.24 20.90
C TYR A 226 15.05 1.89 19.50
N SER A 227 14.20 2.08 18.49
CA SER A 227 14.56 1.86 17.09
C SER A 227 14.98 3.17 16.44
N ASP A 228 16.29 3.39 16.38
CA ASP A 228 16.86 4.55 15.71
C ASP A 228 16.89 4.34 14.20
N THR A 229 16.00 5.04 13.52
CA THR A 229 15.85 4.93 12.06
C THR A 229 16.78 5.84 11.28
N GLY A 230 17.55 6.71 11.94
CA GLY A 230 18.31 7.80 11.32
C GLY A 230 17.42 8.95 10.81
N TYR A 231 16.10 8.88 11.02
CA TYR A 231 15.16 9.96 10.71
C TYR A 231 14.71 10.75 11.96
N GLU A 232 15.16 10.40 13.15
CA GLU A 232 14.58 10.93 14.38
C GLU A 232 14.82 12.43 14.53
N LEU A 233 13.82 13.15 15.07
CA LEU A 233 14.01 14.54 15.47
C LEU A 233 15.04 14.61 16.62
N PRO A 234 15.92 15.63 16.67
CA PRO A 234 16.94 15.74 17.72
C PRO A 234 16.39 15.62 19.15
N PRO A 235 15.25 16.26 19.51
CA PRO A 235 14.67 16.09 20.84
C PRO A 235 14.26 14.66 21.19
N SER A 236 13.94 13.80 20.22
CA SER A 236 13.63 12.40 20.49
C SER A 236 14.86 11.61 20.94
N LEU A 237 16.02 11.92 20.37
CA LEU A 237 17.28 11.31 20.75
C LEU A 237 17.74 11.82 22.12
N GLU A 238 17.61 13.12 22.38
CA GLU A 238 17.89 13.74 23.67
C GLU A 238 16.99 13.16 24.77
N LEU A 239 15.68 13.08 24.51
CA LEU A 239 14.73 12.49 25.45
C LEU A 239 15.05 11.01 25.73
N TYR A 240 15.49 10.24 24.73
CA TYR A 240 15.85 8.84 24.98
C TYR A 240 17.02 8.71 25.96
N GLU A 241 18.05 9.53 25.82
CA GLU A 241 19.17 9.54 26.76
C GLU A 241 18.76 10.04 28.16
N GLU A 242 17.86 11.03 28.23
CA GLU A 242 17.28 11.50 29.49
C GLU A 242 16.46 10.40 30.17
N VAL A 243 15.57 9.73 29.44
CA VAL A 243 14.73 8.62 29.91
C VAL A 243 15.59 7.45 30.38
N LYS A 244 16.61 7.09 29.62
CA LYS A 244 17.57 6.05 30.00
C LYS A 244 18.26 6.39 31.33
N ARG A 245 18.65 7.65 31.55
CA ARG A 245 19.22 8.10 32.83
C ARG A 245 18.18 8.10 33.95
N TYR A 246 16.98 8.63 33.68
CA TYR A 246 15.88 8.75 34.63
C TYR A 246 15.47 7.40 35.21
N TYR A 247 15.25 6.41 34.34
CA TYR A 247 14.88 5.05 34.76
C TYR A 247 16.08 4.20 35.14
N GLY A 248 17.25 4.39 34.54
CA GLY A 248 18.47 3.67 34.93
C GLY A 248 18.88 3.96 36.39
N ASN A 249 18.68 5.19 36.85
CA ASN A 249 18.92 5.57 38.26
C ASN A 249 17.90 4.94 39.22
N ARG A 250 16.64 4.77 38.78
CA ARG A 250 15.56 4.18 39.58
C ARG A 250 15.57 2.65 39.56
N PHE A 251 15.94 2.07 38.42
CA PHE A 251 15.88 0.65 38.12
C PHE A 251 17.18 0.21 37.41
N PRO A 252 18.29 0.02 38.15
CA PRO A 252 19.59 -0.33 37.55
C PRO A 252 19.59 -1.63 36.73
N ALA A 253 18.66 -2.54 37.02
CA ALA A 253 18.49 -3.79 36.28
C ALA A 253 17.72 -3.63 34.95
N LEU A 254 17.09 -2.47 34.70
CA LEU A 254 16.32 -2.23 33.48
C LEU A 254 17.26 -2.07 32.29
N LYS A 255 17.12 -2.96 31.31
CA LYS A 255 17.96 -2.93 30.12
C LYS A 255 17.37 -2.01 29.04
N PHE A 256 18.22 -1.12 28.51
CA PHE A 256 17.93 -0.29 27.35
C PHE A 256 18.75 -0.74 26.15
N THR A 257 18.09 -1.00 25.03
CA THR A 257 18.73 -1.42 23.78
C THR A 257 18.33 -0.50 22.64
N THR A 258 19.34 -0.01 21.92
CA THR A 258 19.15 0.75 20.69
C THR A 258 19.38 -0.16 19.49
N THR A 259 18.42 -0.19 18.56
CA THR A 259 18.55 -0.92 17.30
C THR A 259 18.69 0.05 16.15
N ARG A 260 19.71 -0.11 15.31
CA ARG A 260 19.98 0.74 14.15
C ARG A 260 20.32 -0.10 12.93
N ASN A 261 19.98 0.37 11.74
CA ASN A 261 20.47 -0.23 10.50
C ASN A 261 21.99 -0.01 10.36
N HIS A 262 22.68 -0.91 9.67
CA HIS A 262 24.12 -0.80 9.43
C HIS A 262 24.47 0.37 8.48
N GLU A 263 23.53 0.82 7.66
CA GLU A 263 23.69 1.95 6.75
C GLU A 263 22.79 3.15 7.11
N SER A 264 23.21 4.34 6.68
CA SER A 264 22.44 5.56 6.84
C SER A 264 21.23 5.58 5.89
N VAL A 265 20.17 6.25 6.34
CA VAL A 265 18.95 6.45 5.56
C VAL A 265 19.20 7.16 4.22
N LEU A 266 20.11 8.15 4.20
CA LEU A 266 20.44 8.90 2.99
C LEU A 266 21.14 8.02 1.94
N ASN A 267 21.89 6.99 2.36
CA ASN A 267 22.45 6.03 1.42
C ASN A 267 21.37 5.16 0.78
N TYR A 268 20.35 4.75 1.56
CA TYR A 268 19.21 4.04 0.99
C TYR A 268 18.39 4.92 0.04
N TRP A 269 18.27 6.22 0.31
CA TRP A 269 17.72 7.18 -0.65
C TRP A 269 18.45 7.12 -1.98
N ASP A 270 19.78 7.13 -1.97
CA ASP A 270 20.57 7.04 -3.20
C ASP A 270 20.40 5.72 -3.95
N LYS A 271 20.09 4.63 -3.24
CA LYS A 271 19.93 3.29 -3.80
C LYS A 271 18.52 2.98 -4.31
N ILE A 272 17.47 3.48 -3.63
CA ILE A 272 16.06 3.10 -3.88
C ILE A 272 15.06 4.27 -3.84
N GLY A 273 15.52 5.51 -3.80
CA GLY A 273 14.71 6.74 -3.83
C GLY A 273 13.89 7.01 -2.57
N THR A 274 12.99 7.99 -2.67
CA THR A 274 12.18 8.45 -1.54
C THR A 274 11.15 7.40 -1.11
N PRO A 275 10.81 7.32 0.19
CA PRO A 275 9.64 6.58 0.63
C PRO A 275 8.35 7.29 0.16
N SER A 276 7.28 6.51 -0.06
CA SER A 276 5.96 7.02 -0.43
C SER A 276 4.88 6.55 0.54
N ASP A 277 3.66 7.05 0.37
CA ASP A 277 2.48 6.67 1.16
C ASP A 277 2.12 5.17 1.00
N THR A 278 2.20 4.69 -0.24
CA THR A 278 1.94 3.32 -0.67
C THR A 278 3.14 2.40 -0.50
N HIS A 279 4.35 2.96 -0.37
CA HIS A 279 5.58 2.17 -0.25
C HIS A 279 6.52 2.74 0.83
N ARG A 280 6.19 2.40 2.08
CA ARG A 280 6.92 2.83 3.28
C ARG A 280 8.16 1.97 3.53
N TRP A 281 9.05 1.86 2.54
CA TRP A 281 10.25 1.03 2.67
C TRP A 281 11.08 1.41 3.90
N CYS A 282 11.09 2.69 4.29
CA CYS A 282 11.79 3.16 5.49
C CYS A 282 11.34 2.44 6.77
N CYS A 283 10.05 2.15 6.92
CA CYS A 283 9.55 1.40 8.08
C CYS A 283 10.07 -0.05 8.08
N SER A 284 10.17 -0.67 6.91
CA SER A 284 10.66 -2.05 6.77
C SER A 284 12.18 -2.14 6.96
N VAL A 285 12.93 -1.25 6.30
CA VAL A 285 14.40 -1.27 6.24
C VAL A 285 15.04 -0.63 7.46
N MET A 286 14.53 0.53 7.93
CA MET A 286 15.18 1.30 8.99
C MET A 286 14.66 0.97 10.39
N LYS A 287 13.41 0.49 10.52
CA LYS A 287 12.79 0.20 11.82
C LYS A 287 12.62 -1.29 12.07
N THR A 288 11.91 -1.97 11.17
CA THR A 288 11.46 -3.35 11.35
C THR A 288 12.63 -4.34 11.24
N ALA A 289 13.48 -4.21 10.22
CA ALA A 289 14.59 -5.14 10.01
C ALA A 289 15.64 -5.09 11.13
N PRO A 290 16.15 -3.93 11.57
CA PRO A 290 17.12 -3.85 12.67
C PRO A 290 16.55 -4.37 13.98
N LEU A 291 15.30 -4.02 14.30
CA LEU A 291 14.61 -4.51 15.49
C LEU A 291 14.62 -6.03 15.51
N TYR A 292 14.04 -6.68 14.51
CA TYR A 292 13.89 -8.14 14.54
C TYR A 292 15.21 -8.92 14.44
N ARG A 293 16.24 -8.33 13.83
CA ARG A 293 17.58 -8.92 13.86
C ARG A 293 18.16 -8.93 15.26
N SER A 294 17.97 -7.84 16.02
CA SER A 294 18.42 -7.77 17.42
C SER A 294 17.70 -8.76 18.35
N LEU A 295 16.52 -9.25 17.94
CA LEU A 295 15.75 -10.24 18.70
C LEU A 295 16.16 -11.69 18.40
N LYS A 296 17.03 -11.93 17.41
CA LYS A 296 17.55 -13.28 17.14
C LYS A 296 18.58 -13.65 18.20
N MET A 297 18.30 -14.69 18.97
CA MET A 297 19.17 -15.19 20.05
C MET A 297 19.95 -16.44 19.60
N ASP A 298 20.97 -16.85 20.35
CA ASP A 298 21.61 -18.14 20.13
C ASP A 298 20.69 -19.28 20.58
N GLY A 299 20.60 -20.33 19.76
CA GLY A 299 19.61 -21.40 19.92
C GLY A 299 18.18 -21.05 19.44
N ASN A 300 17.72 -19.80 19.57
CA ASN A 300 16.38 -19.37 19.12
C ASN A 300 16.44 -18.15 18.16
N LYS A 301 16.44 -18.43 16.85
CA LYS A 301 16.53 -17.42 15.79
C LYS A 301 15.17 -16.80 15.42
N GLN A 302 14.08 -17.19 16.10
CA GLN A 302 12.72 -16.68 15.89
C GLN A 302 12.00 -16.48 17.23
N ALA A 303 12.65 -15.75 18.14
CA ALA A 303 12.11 -15.46 19.47
C ALA A 303 10.72 -14.85 19.37
N ARG A 304 9.78 -15.41 20.14
CA ARG A 304 8.43 -14.89 20.27
C ARG A 304 8.43 -13.73 21.24
N VAL A 305 7.96 -12.58 20.79
CA VAL A 305 8.08 -11.33 21.55
C VAL A 305 6.72 -10.72 21.80
N LEU A 306 6.47 -10.36 23.06
CA LEU A 306 5.34 -9.51 23.42
C LEU A 306 5.83 -8.08 23.63
N THR A 307 5.28 -7.16 22.85
CA THR A 307 5.59 -5.74 22.90
C THR A 307 4.46 -4.98 23.58
N PHE A 308 4.75 -4.30 24.69
CA PHE A 308 3.90 -3.24 25.19
C PHE A 308 4.19 -1.97 24.37
N ASP A 309 3.16 -1.44 23.71
CA ASP A 309 3.28 -0.24 22.88
C ASP A 309 2.24 0.83 23.23
N GLY A 310 2.51 2.06 22.76
CA GLY A 310 1.67 3.24 22.99
C GLY A 310 0.64 3.51 21.90
N VAL A 311 0.11 2.50 21.21
CA VAL A 311 -0.94 2.70 20.21
C VAL A 311 -2.26 3.07 20.88
N ARG A 312 -2.94 4.10 20.35
CA ARG A 312 -4.26 4.54 20.83
C ARG A 312 -5.30 4.53 19.72
N ALA A 313 -6.55 4.23 20.08
CA ALA A 313 -7.71 4.20 19.21
C ALA A 313 -7.99 5.56 18.57
N GLU A 314 -7.79 6.65 19.33
CA GLU A 314 -7.98 8.03 18.89
C GLU A 314 -7.05 8.43 17.72
N GLU A 315 -5.92 7.74 17.52
CA GLU A 315 -4.92 8.16 16.52
C GLU A 315 -5.38 7.98 15.06
N SER A 316 -6.33 7.07 14.79
CA SER A 316 -6.92 6.86 13.45
C SER A 316 -8.09 5.88 13.46
N THR A 317 -8.99 5.97 12.47
CA THR A 317 -10.09 5.01 12.23
C THR A 317 -9.62 3.56 12.12
N ARG A 318 -8.40 3.31 11.63
CA ARG A 318 -7.87 1.93 11.57
C ARG A 318 -7.45 1.41 12.93
N ARG A 319 -6.93 2.28 13.81
CA ARG A 319 -6.48 1.90 15.15
C ARG A 319 -7.64 1.73 16.13
N SER A 320 -8.78 2.39 15.88
CA SER A 320 -9.98 2.21 16.71
C SER A 320 -10.58 0.80 16.64
N SER A 321 -10.27 0.02 15.61
CA SER A 321 -10.69 -1.39 15.48
C SER A 321 -9.66 -2.39 16.02
N TYR A 322 -8.56 -1.93 16.61
CA TYR A 322 -7.56 -2.83 17.18
C TYR A 322 -8.08 -3.46 18.47
N ASN A 323 -7.73 -4.73 18.70
CA ASN A 323 -7.90 -5.37 20.00
C ASN A 323 -6.73 -5.00 20.91
N ARG A 324 -6.92 -4.95 22.24
CA ARG A 324 -5.84 -4.63 23.19
C ARG A 324 -4.67 -5.62 23.17
N ILE A 325 -4.90 -6.85 22.73
CA ILE A 325 -3.85 -7.84 22.45
C ILE A 325 -4.05 -8.35 21.03
N GLY A 326 -2.97 -8.43 20.25
CA GLY A 326 -3.04 -8.92 18.87
C GLY A 326 -1.69 -9.37 18.32
N LYS A 327 -1.72 -10.00 17.14
CA LYS A 327 -0.49 -10.34 16.40
C LYS A 327 0.14 -9.06 15.84
N GLY A 328 1.45 -8.96 15.98
CA GLY A 328 2.26 -7.86 15.47
C GLY A 328 2.53 -7.97 13.98
N LYS A 329 3.38 -7.06 13.48
CA LYS A 329 3.75 -7.02 12.05
C LYS A 329 4.57 -8.22 11.59
N HIS A 330 5.21 -8.93 12.52
CA HIS A 330 5.99 -10.12 12.25
C HIS A 330 5.29 -11.33 12.88
N ILE A 331 5.44 -12.51 12.26
CA ILE A 331 4.66 -13.70 12.64
C ILE A 331 4.90 -14.17 14.08
N TYR A 332 6.04 -13.82 14.67
CA TYR A 332 6.40 -14.17 16.05
C TYR A 332 6.27 -13.00 17.02
N THR A 333 5.61 -11.91 16.64
CA THR A 333 5.38 -10.80 17.56
C THR A 333 3.93 -10.63 17.91
N TYR A 334 3.74 -10.19 19.15
CA TYR A 334 2.46 -9.89 19.75
C TYR A 334 2.55 -8.47 20.31
N ASN A 335 1.46 -7.74 20.20
CA ASN A 335 1.36 -6.38 20.68
C ASN A 335 0.29 -6.35 21.78
N ALA A 336 0.63 -5.71 22.89
CA ALA A 336 -0.29 -5.33 23.95
C ALA A 336 -0.38 -3.80 23.95
N HIS A 337 -1.60 -3.28 24.02
CA HIS A 337 -1.92 -1.85 23.92
C HIS A 337 -2.55 -1.37 25.24
N PRO A 338 -1.76 -1.09 26.31
CA PRO A 338 -2.28 -0.73 27.62
C PRO A 338 -3.14 0.54 27.59
N ILE A 339 -2.71 1.52 26.80
CA ILE A 339 -3.37 2.82 26.71
C ILE A 339 -4.28 2.93 25.47
N LEU A 340 -4.77 1.81 24.91
CA LEU A 340 -5.51 1.81 23.65
C LEU A 340 -6.70 2.78 23.66
N GLN A 341 -7.44 2.83 24.77
CA GLN A 341 -8.62 3.69 24.86
C GLN A 341 -8.28 5.12 25.28
N TRP A 342 -7.06 5.37 25.76
CA TRP A 342 -6.66 6.67 26.27
C TRP A 342 -6.68 7.73 25.18
N ASN A 343 -7.14 8.91 25.57
CA ASN A 343 -7.17 10.09 24.75
C ASN A 343 -5.92 10.96 25.00
N THR A 344 -5.70 11.95 24.13
CA THR A 344 -4.50 12.79 24.17
C THR A 344 -4.39 13.58 25.48
N VAL A 345 -5.51 14.01 26.05
CA VAL A 345 -5.58 14.73 27.32
C VAL A 345 -5.12 13.86 28.47
N GLU A 346 -5.65 12.63 28.58
CA GLU A 346 -5.32 11.69 29.65
C GLU A 346 -3.82 11.35 29.65
N ILE A 347 -3.20 11.29 28.46
CA ILE A 347 -1.75 11.12 28.33
C ILE A 347 -0.98 12.29 28.94
N PHE A 348 -1.34 13.54 28.62
CA PHE A 348 -0.65 14.70 29.19
C PHE A 348 -0.91 14.86 30.69
N LEU A 349 -2.15 14.63 31.14
CA LEU A 349 -2.49 14.63 32.57
C LEU A 349 -1.62 13.62 33.34
N TYR A 350 -1.48 12.40 32.83
CA TYR A 350 -0.60 11.40 33.44
C TYR A 350 0.86 11.86 33.52
N MET A 351 1.40 12.42 32.43
CA MET A 351 2.76 12.93 32.41
C MET A 351 2.99 14.05 33.43
N PHE A 352 2.00 14.94 33.59
CA PHE A 352 2.08 16.02 34.58
C PHE A 352 1.97 15.49 36.03
N ILE A 353 1.07 14.55 36.30
CA ILE A 353 0.90 13.93 37.63
C ILE A 353 2.20 13.26 38.10
N HIS A 354 2.87 12.54 37.20
CA HIS A 354 4.08 11.78 37.52
C HIS A 354 5.38 12.53 37.22
N ASN A 355 5.27 13.82 36.83
CA ASN A 355 6.40 14.67 36.45
C ASN A 355 7.38 13.98 35.50
N LEU A 356 6.84 13.38 34.43
CA LEU A 356 7.63 12.62 33.46
C LEU A 356 8.31 13.57 32.46
N PRO A 357 9.54 13.25 32.01
CA PRO A 357 10.19 14.00 30.94
C PRO A 357 9.32 14.13 29.68
N ILE A 358 9.12 15.36 29.22
CA ILE A 358 8.32 15.68 28.03
C ILE A 358 9.25 16.00 26.86
N ASN A 359 9.00 15.40 25.70
CA ASN A 359 9.72 15.78 24.49
C ASN A 359 9.46 17.27 24.18
N GLN A 360 10.52 18.07 24.11
CA GLN A 360 10.45 19.52 23.84
C GLN A 360 9.69 19.86 22.55
N SER A 361 9.65 18.97 21.56
CA SER A 361 8.83 19.17 20.35
C SER A 361 7.35 19.39 20.65
N TYR A 362 6.78 18.77 21.69
CA TYR A 362 5.37 19.02 22.04
C TYR A 362 5.10 20.47 22.45
N ARG A 363 6.10 21.14 23.05
CA ARG A 363 6.01 22.56 23.47
C ARG A 363 6.01 23.53 22.30
N TYR A 364 6.59 23.12 21.16
CA TYR A 364 6.57 23.87 19.90
C TYR A 364 5.35 23.55 19.02
N GLY A 365 4.39 22.76 19.49
CA GLY A 365 3.14 22.51 18.77
C GLY A 365 3.09 21.23 17.92
N PHE A 366 4.04 20.30 18.09
CA PHE A 366 3.93 18.98 17.48
C PHE A 366 2.80 18.19 18.14
N SER A 367 1.84 17.68 17.36
CA SER A 367 0.83 16.73 17.88
C SER A 367 1.39 15.30 18.01
N ARG A 368 2.32 14.95 17.13
CA ARG A 368 3.09 13.70 17.12
C ARG A 368 4.53 14.00 16.74
N VAL A 369 5.44 13.36 17.47
CA VAL A 369 6.88 13.43 17.24
C VAL A 369 7.29 12.17 16.47
N GLY A 370 8.10 12.33 15.44
CA GLY A 370 8.52 11.23 14.58
C GLY A 370 9.69 11.63 13.69
N CYS A 371 9.62 11.28 12.41
CA CYS A 371 10.70 11.50 11.45
C CYS A 371 10.82 12.96 11.01
N VAL A 372 12.05 13.45 10.80
CA VAL A 372 12.41 14.77 10.21
C VAL A 372 11.77 14.95 8.83
N ILE A 373 11.57 13.86 8.09
CA ILE A 373 10.83 13.86 6.82
C ILE A 373 10.00 12.58 6.72
N CYS A 374 8.68 12.73 6.61
CA CYS A 374 7.75 11.60 6.60
C CYS A 374 6.67 11.78 5.53
N PRO A 375 6.41 10.77 4.67
CA PRO A 375 5.28 10.81 3.73
C PRO A 375 3.90 10.96 4.39
N PHE A 376 3.81 10.69 5.69
CA PHE A 376 2.59 10.82 6.50
C PHE A 376 2.60 12.04 7.43
N GLY A 377 3.64 12.88 7.35
CA GLY A 377 3.72 14.12 8.09
C GLY A 377 2.61 15.08 7.66
N SER A 378 2.04 15.80 8.63
CA SER A 378 1.13 16.92 8.37
C SER A 378 1.92 18.11 7.83
N GLU A 379 1.26 19.02 7.10
CA GLU A 379 1.95 20.24 6.62
C GLU A 379 2.42 21.12 7.77
N TRP A 380 1.67 21.11 8.87
CA TRP A 380 2.05 21.76 10.12
C TRP A 380 3.36 21.21 10.69
N SER A 381 3.48 19.88 10.82
CA SER A 381 4.74 19.27 11.28
C SER A 381 5.88 19.56 10.32
N ASP A 382 5.63 19.64 9.02
CA ASP A 382 6.69 20.02 8.07
C ASP A 382 7.14 21.46 8.29
N PHE A 383 6.23 22.41 8.47
CA PHE A 383 6.60 23.78 8.84
C PHE A 383 7.46 23.81 10.11
N LEU A 384 7.03 23.12 11.18
CA LEU A 384 7.76 23.09 12.44
C LEU A 384 9.17 22.52 12.28
N VAL A 385 9.33 21.41 11.56
CA VAL A 385 10.66 20.82 11.33
C VAL A 385 11.55 21.72 10.47
N SER A 386 11.01 22.34 9.43
CA SER A 386 11.78 23.29 8.60
C SER A 386 12.23 24.51 9.40
N ARG A 387 11.41 24.98 10.34
CA ARG A 387 11.71 26.15 11.16
C ARG A 387 12.70 25.84 12.29
N LEU A 388 12.52 24.72 12.98
CA LEU A 388 13.27 24.37 14.20
C LEU A 388 14.53 23.55 13.92
N TYR A 389 14.51 22.69 12.90
CA TYR A 389 15.61 21.77 12.59
C TYR A 389 16.06 21.83 11.12
N PRO A 390 16.32 23.03 10.55
CA PRO A 390 16.65 23.20 9.14
C PRO A 390 17.89 22.40 8.73
N ASN A 391 18.91 22.36 9.59
CA ASN A 391 20.18 21.67 9.31
C ASN A 391 20.01 20.15 9.19
N VAL A 392 19.14 19.56 10.01
CA VAL A 392 18.88 18.10 9.98
C VAL A 392 18.02 17.75 8.78
N ARG A 393 17.12 18.65 8.36
CA ARG A 393 16.23 18.45 7.22
C ARG A 393 16.92 18.68 5.88
N LYS A 394 17.85 19.63 5.81
CA LYS A 394 18.50 20.12 4.58
C LYS A 394 19.02 19.00 3.68
N PRO A 395 19.74 17.96 4.15
CA PRO A 395 20.23 16.89 3.27
C PRO A 395 19.14 16.14 2.50
N PHE A 396 17.95 15.98 3.10
CA PHE A 396 16.82 15.33 2.44
C PHE A 396 16.16 16.26 1.43
N LEU A 397 16.01 17.54 1.78
CA LEU A 397 15.44 18.56 0.90
C LEU A 397 16.30 18.83 -0.32
N ASP A 398 17.62 18.95 -0.14
CA ASP A 398 18.57 19.19 -1.23
C ASP A 398 18.52 18.03 -2.25
N LYS A 399 18.48 16.78 -1.79
CA LYS A 399 18.32 15.61 -2.66
C LYS A 399 16.97 15.62 -3.38
N LEU A 400 15.89 15.91 -2.65
CA LEU A 400 14.54 15.94 -3.22
C LEU A 400 14.43 17.01 -4.30
N GLN A 401 14.91 18.23 -4.04
CA GLN A 401 14.97 19.34 -4.99
C GLN A 401 15.69 18.92 -6.27
N TYR A 402 16.91 18.41 -6.14
CA TYR A 402 17.72 17.95 -7.27
C TYR A 402 17.03 16.85 -8.09
N TRP A 403 16.39 15.88 -7.44
CA TRP A 403 15.70 14.79 -8.15
C TRP A 403 14.41 15.24 -8.85
N VAL A 404 13.67 16.18 -8.26
CA VAL A 404 12.46 16.77 -8.85
C VAL A 404 12.84 17.59 -10.08
N GLU A 405 13.85 18.46 -9.99
CA GLU A 405 14.39 19.22 -11.12
C GLU A 405 14.85 18.30 -12.26
N ALA A 406 15.66 17.30 -11.92
CA ALA A 406 16.13 16.34 -12.92
C ALA A 406 15.02 15.47 -13.51
N SER A 407 13.82 15.42 -12.90
CA SER A 407 12.61 14.78 -13.47
C SER A 407 11.95 15.55 -14.60
N GLY A 408 12.34 16.80 -14.83
CA GLY A 408 11.68 17.68 -15.79
C GLY A 408 10.32 18.20 -15.28
N ILE A 409 10.11 18.21 -13.96
CA ILE A 409 8.92 18.82 -13.35
C ILE A 409 9.09 20.34 -13.43
N LYS A 410 8.13 21.02 -14.08
CA LYS A 410 8.21 22.46 -14.39
C LYS A 410 8.29 23.35 -13.15
N ASP A 411 7.66 22.95 -12.06
CA ASP A 411 7.64 23.71 -10.80
C ASP A 411 8.02 22.79 -9.62
N PRO A 412 9.33 22.64 -9.35
CA PRO A 412 9.83 21.80 -8.27
C PRO A 412 9.37 22.24 -6.88
N GLU A 413 9.34 23.54 -6.64
CA GLU A 413 9.00 24.12 -5.34
C GLU A 413 7.54 23.84 -5.00
N THR A 414 6.60 24.11 -5.90
CA THR A 414 5.19 23.77 -5.69
C THR A 414 4.99 22.27 -5.57
N PHE A 415 5.74 21.44 -6.32
CA PHE A 415 5.65 19.98 -6.21
C PHE A 415 6.04 19.46 -4.82
N ILE A 416 7.10 20.03 -4.22
CA ILE A 416 7.56 19.67 -2.88
C ILE A 416 6.62 20.24 -1.81
N LYS A 417 6.24 21.52 -1.95
CA LYS A 417 5.27 22.21 -1.09
C LYS A 417 3.94 21.48 -0.97
N THR A 418 3.41 21.00 -2.10
CA THR A 418 2.15 20.24 -2.17
C THR A 418 2.31 18.73 -1.95
N LYS A 419 3.50 18.28 -1.51
CA LYS A 419 3.79 16.89 -1.10
C LYS A 419 3.54 15.83 -2.17
N ARG A 420 3.60 16.19 -3.45
CA ARG A 420 3.34 15.23 -4.55
C ARG A 420 4.35 14.09 -4.59
N TRP A 421 5.55 14.31 -4.08
CA TRP A 421 6.58 13.27 -3.89
C TRP A 421 6.22 12.19 -2.87
N HIS A 422 5.21 12.39 -2.02
CA HIS A 422 4.67 11.37 -1.12
C HIS A 422 3.85 10.32 -1.88
N ILE A 423 3.22 10.72 -2.98
CA ILE A 423 2.33 9.87 -3.78
C ILE A 423 3.16 9.08 -4.81
N SER A 424 4.03 9.80 -5.53
CA SER A 424 4.92 9.23 -6.53
C SER A 424 6.36 9.30 -6.03
N ALA A 425 6.90 8.14 -5.64
CA ALA A 425 8.29 8.01 -5.21
C ALA A 425 9.22 8.58 -6.28
N ILE A 426 10.22 9.35 -5.85
CA ILE A 426 11.19 9.98 -6.74
C ILE A 426 12.59 9.52 -6.37
N GLY A 427 13.49 9.50 -7.34
CA GLY A 427 14.85 9.02 -7.11
C GLY A 427 15.84 9.70 -8.03
N SER A 428 17.12 9.48 -7.71
CA SER A 428 18.25 9.99 -8.47
C SER A 428 18.12 9.67 -9.96
N PRO A 429 18.54 10.57 -10.87
CA PRO A 429 18.59 10.30 -12.31
C PRO A 429 19.33 9.00 -12.66
N VAL A 430 20.33 8.62 -11.85
CA VAL A 430 21.13 7.39 -12.03
C VAL A 430 20.31 6.11 -11.83
N LEU A 431 19.17 6.20 -11.14
CA LEU A 431 18.25 5.09 -10.92
C LEU A 431 17.27 4.91 -12.10
N ARG A 432 17.16 5.90 -13.00
CA ARG A 432 16.29 5.82 -14.18
C ARG A 432 16.96 4.93 -15.24
N ASN A 433 16.20 4.01 -15.81
CA ASN A 433 16.60 3.13 -16.92
C ASN A 433 17.57 1.97 -16.58
N LYS A 434 17.53 1.41 -15.36
CA LYS A 434 18.22 0.14 -15.08
C LYS A 434 17.23 -1.01 -14.96
N GLU A 435 16.66 -1.43 -16.09
CA GLU A 435 16.07 -2.76 -16.16
C GLU A 435 17.22 -3.77 -16.03
N LYS A 436 17.30 -4.40 -14.84
CA LYS A 436 18.40 -5.31 -14.52
C LYS A 436 18.01 -6.77 -14.72
N VAL A 437 16.74 -7.05 -15.00
CA VAL A 437 16.23 -8.40 -15.19
C VAL A 437 15.25 -8.37 -16.35
N LEU A 438 15.62 -8.97 -17.47
CA LEU A 438 14.71 -9.27 -18.57
C LEU A 438 14.27 -10.72 -18.45
N ILE A 439 12.97 -10.94 -18.57
CA ILE A 439 12.34 -12.25 -18.43
C ILE A 439 11.64 -12.54 -19.74
N SER A 440 11.93 -13.70 -20.33
CA SER A 440 11.12 -14.24 -21.41
C SER A 440 10.73 -15.67 -21.09
N SER A 441 9.46 -16.00 -21.29
CA SER A 441 8.93 -17.34 -21.07
C SER A 441 8.17 -17.77 -22.31
N ASN A 442 8.65 -18.82 -22.97
CA ASN A 442 8.00 -19.39 -24.15
C ASN A 442 8.17 -20.92 -24.13
N ASN A 443 7.12 -21.69 -24.45
CA ASN A 443 7.14 -23.14 -24.58
C ASN A 443 7.93 -23.88 -23.47
N HIS A 444 7.54 -23.67 -22.21
CA HIS A 444 8.15 -24.32 -21.03
C HIS A 444 9.63 -23.98 -20.76
N VAL A 445 10.15 -22.96 -21.43
CA VAL A 445 11.50 -22.42 -21.19
C VAL A 445 11.37 -21.03 -20.58
N THR A 446 11.88 -20.86 -19.36
CA THR A 446 12.05 -19.55 -18.74
C THR A 446 13.50 -19.09 -18.95
N ARG A 447 13.69 -18.02 -19.71
CA ARG A 447 14.98 -17.36 -19.91
C ARG A 447 15.04 -16.06 -19.10
N LEU A 448 16.16 -15.86 -18.43
CA LEU A 448 16.45 -14.70 -17.59
C LEU A 448 17.75 -14.07 -18.06
N LYS A 449 17.72 -12.79 -18.41
CA LYS A 449 18.93 -11.98 -18.56
C LYS A 449 19.05 -11.05 -17.37
N ILE A 450 20.10 -11.22 -16.58
CA ILE A 450 20.27 -10.60 -15.27
C ILE A 450 21.55 -9.77 -15.28
N SER A 451 21.45 -8.48 -15.01
CA SER A 451 22.57 -7.59 -14.74
C SER A 451 22.91 -7.63 -13.25
N ALA A 452 23.67 -8.65 -12.86
CA ALA A 452 24.17 -8.88 -11.51
C ALA A 452 25.50 -9.63 -11.56
N THR A 453 26.26 -9.61 -10.47
CA THR A 453 27.43 -10.49 -10.34
C THR A 453 26.97 -11.95 -10.38
N SER A 454 27.67 -12.78 -11.16
CA SER A 454 27.26 -14.17 -11.39
C SER A 454 27.08 -14.96 -10.09
N ASN A 455 27.94 -14.74 -9.11
CA ASN A 455 27.87 -15.40 -7.80
C ASN A 455 26.59 -15.09 -7.02
N MET A 456 26.03 -13.87 -7.15
CA MET A 456 24.86 -13.46 -6.35
C MET A 456 23.60 -14.26 -6.72
N PHE A 457 23.39 -14.54 -8.01
CA PHE A 457 22.24 -15.30 -8.47
C PHE A 457 22.30 -16.76 -8.01
N PHE A 458 23.45 -17.41 -8.17
CA PHE A 458 23.63 -18.80 -7.76
C PHE A 458 23.60 -18.97 -6.24
N GLU A 459 24.02 -17.96 -5.48
CA GLU A 459 23.85 -17.97 -4.03
C GLU A 459 22.36 -18.02 -3.67
N TRP A 460 21.53 -17.16 -4.27
CA TRP A 460 20.07 -17.18 -4.07
C TRP A 460 19.39 -18.45 -4.61
N LEU A 461 19.97 -19.11 -5.62
CA LEU A 461 19.45 -20.36 -6.17
C LEU A 461 19.37 -21.48 -5.12
N LYS A 462 20.29 -21.48 -4.14
CA LYS A 462 20.30 -22.40 -2.99
C LYS A 462 19.00 -22.35 -2.15
N VAL A 463 18.22 -21.27 -2.24
CA VAL A 463 16.92 -21.18 -1.54
C VAL A 463 15.92 -22.18 -2.10
N LEU A 464 15.98 -22.52 -3.39
CA LEU A 464 15.05 -23.48 -4.01
C LEU A 464 15.44 -24.93 -3.76
N GLY A 465 16.74 -25.22 -3.77
CA GLY A 465 17.26 -26.57 -3.64
C GLY A 465 18.76 -26.65 -3.91
N SER A 466 19.29 -27.87 -3.86
CA SER A 466 20.68 -28.16 -4.22
C SER A 466 20.83 -28.13 -5.74
N TYR A 467 21.93 -27.59 -6.24
CA TYR A 467 22.23 -27.59 -7.66
C TYR A 467 23.63 -28.10 -7.93
N THR A 468 23.82 -28.72 -9.10
CA THR A 468 25.11 -29.10 -9.64
C THR A 468 25.33 -28.33 -10.94
N MET A 469 26.58 -27.94 -11.21
CA MET A 469 26.91 -27.14 -12.38
C MET A 469 28.32 -27.46 -12.86
N GLY A 470 28.44 -27.72 -14.16
CA GLY A 470 29.70 -27.83 -14.89
C GLY A 470 30.00 -26.54 -15.65
N TYR A 471 31.29 -26.23 -15.83
CA TYR A 471 31.75 -25.05 -16.55
C TYR A 471 32.47 -25.42 -17.85
N SER A 472 32.23 -24.64 -18.90
CA SER A 472 33.00 -24.66 -20.14
C SER A 472 33.27 -23.23 -20.61
N LYS A 473 34.46 -22.70 -20.34
CA LYS A 473 34.82 -21.29 -20.60
C LYS A 473 33.79 -20.32 -19.99
N ASN A 474 32.99 -19.64 -20.82
CA ASN A 474 31.96 -18.67 -20.43
C ASN A 474 30.53 -19.26 -20.37
N SER A 475 30.36 -20.53 -20.73
CA SER A 475 29.09 -21.24 -20.64
C SER A 475 29.06 -22.18 -19.44
N PHE A 476 27.86 -22.45 -18.95
CA PHE A 476 27.62 -23.41 -17.89
C PHE A 476 26.36 -24.22 -18.19
N SER A 477 26.34 -25.45 -17.70
CA SER A 477 25.18 -26.32 -17.71
C SER A 477 25.09 -27.05 -16.38
N GLY A 478 23.88 -27.31 -15.94
CA GLY A 478 23.63 -27.88 -14.63
C GLY A 478 22.18 -28.31 -14.47
N ALA A 479 21.89 -28.80 -13.28
CA ALA A 479 20.54 -29.10 -12.86
C ALA A 479 20.33 -28.68 -11.41
N ILE A 480 19.12 -28.20 -11.12
CA ILE A 480 18.68 -27.95 -9.74
C ILE A 480 17.73 -29.06 -9.33
N GLN A 481 17.98 -29.63 -8.16
CA GLN A 481 17.14 -30.63 -7.52
C GLN A 481 16.23 -29.94 -6.50
N ILE A 482 14.92 -30.06 -6.71
CA ILE A 482 13.88 -29.54 -5.81
C ILE A 482 13.01 -30.72 -5.39
N GLY A 483 13.26 -31.25 -4.19
CA GLY A 483 12.62 -32.49 -3.76
C GLY A 483 12.96 -33.65 -4.70
N LYS A 484 11.97 -34.17 -5.41
CA LYS A 484 12.12 -35.25 -6.40
C LYS A 484 12.34 -34.73 -7.84
N ASP A 485 12.07 -33.46 -8.08
CA ASP A 485 12.14 -32.88 -9.42
C ASP A 485 13.57 -32.42 -9.74
N ILE A 486 14.01 -32.70 -10.97
CA ILE A 486 15.32 -32.28 -11.49
C ILE A 486 15.06 -31.34 -12.66
N ILE A 487 15.40 -30.06 -12.49
CA ILE A 487 15.18 -29.03 -13.50
C ILE A 487 16.53 -28.67 -14.14
N PRO A 488 16.74 -29.00 -15.42
CA PRO A 488 17.97 -28.65 -16.11
C PRO A 488 18.01 -27.15 -16.42
N PHE A 489 19.21 -26.58 -16.34
CA PHE A 489 19.48 -25.21 -16.73
C PHE A 489 20.81 -25.10 -17.48
N SER A 490 20.89 -24.10 -18.34
CA SER A 490 22.13 -23.76 -19.03
C SER A 490 22.17 -22.28 -19.34
N GLY A 491 23.36 -21.74 -19.56
CA GLY A 491 23.51 -20.31 -19.77
C GLY A 491 24.93 -19.88 -20.05
N THR A 492 25.08 -18.57 -20.18
CA THR A 492 26.36 -17.89 -20.27
C THR A 492 26.48 -16.86 -19.14
N LYS A 493 27.69 -16.63 -18.67
CA LYS A 493 27.96 -15.61 -17.66
C LYS A 493 29.16 -14.75 -18.05
N THR A 494 29.09 -13.49 -17.66
CA THR A 494 30.24 -12.58 -17.56
C THR A 494 30.41 -12.17 -16.10
N LEU A 495 31.34 -11.25 -15.82
CA LEU A 495 31.50 -10.68 -14.48
C LEU A 495 30.24 -9.95 -13.98
N THR A 496 29.45 -9.36 -14.89
CA THR A 496 28.35 -8.44 -14.57
C THR A 496 26.99 -8.84 -15.15
N HIS A 497 26.94 -9.88 -15.98
CA HIS A 497 25.71 -10.33 -16.65
C HIS A 497 25.59 -11.86 -16.63
N ILE A 498 24.36 -12.35 -16.53
CA ILE A 498 24.00 -13.76 -16.62
C ILE A 498 22.85 -13.89 -17.64
N ASP A 499 22.99 -14.77 -18.62
CA ASP A 499 21.87 -15.24 -19.46
C ASP A 499 21.67 -16.73 -19.14
N ILE A 500 20.54 -17.06 -18.50
CA ILE A 500 20.25 -18.41 -18.06
C ILE A 500 18.87 -18.85 -18.53
N LYS A 501 18.77 -20.08 -19.01
CA LYS A 501 17.50 -20.73 -19.37
C LYS A 501 17.25 -21.94 -18.47
N PHE A 502 16.01 -22.08 -18.03
CA PHE A 502 15.49 -23.23 -17.29
C PHE A 502 14.40 -23.90 -18.11
N ASN A 503 14.43 -25.23 -18.19
CA ASN A 503 13.38 -26.00 -18.85
C ASN A 503 12.47 -26.62 -17.80
N SER A 504 11.30 -26.03 -17.56
CA SER A 504 10.33 -26.50 -16.57
C SER A 504 8.90 -26.14 -16.95
N ASN A 505 7.98 -27.07 -16.72
CA ASN A 505 6.54 -26.86 -16.90
C ASN A 505 5.88 -26.28 -15.64
N ASP A 506 6.60 -26.13 -14.53
CA ASP A 506 6.05 -25.64 -13.27
C ASP A 506 6.05 -24.10 -13.21
N SER A 507 4.85 -23.51 -13.23
CA SER A 507 4.63 -22.08 -13.10
C SER A 507 5.05 -21.52 -11.74
N ARG A 508 5.03 -22.33 -10.67
CA ARG A 508 5.51 -21.92 -9.34
C ARG A 508 7.01 -21.78 -9.33
N PHE A 509 7.73 -22.72 -9.93
CA PHE A 509 9.17 -22.63 -10.15
C PHE A 509 9.53 -21.37 -10.95
N ALA A 510 8.82 -21.11 -12.06
CA ALA A 510 9.03 -19.91 -12.88
C ALA A 510 8.87 -18.61 -12.05
N ASN A 511 7.83 -18.51 -11.21
CA ASN A 511 7.64 -17.34 -10.36
C ASN A 511 8.76 -17.19 -9.32
N ASN A 512 9.16 -18.29 -8.67
CA ASN A 512 10.21 -18.27 -7.67
C ASN A 512 11.58 -17.89 -8.26
N ILE A 513 11.90 -18.36 -9.47
CA ILE A 513 13.16 -18.01 -10.14
C ILE A 513 13.18 -16.54 -10.57
N MET A 514 12.04 -15.98 -10.99
CA MET A 514 11.91 -14.54 -11.26
C MET A 514 12.16 -13.71 -9.99
N ARG A 515 11.61 -14.13 -8.84
CA ARG A 515 11.87 -13.46 -7.54
C ARG A 515 13.33 -13.53 -7.14
N ILE A 516 13.99 -14.66 -7.37
CA ILE A 516 15.44 -14.82 -7.14
C ILE A 516 16.26 -13.89 -8.06
N ALA A 517 15.92 -13.82 -9.34
CA ALA A 517 16.58 -12.91 -10.28
C ALA A 517 16.46 -11.45 -9.83
N GLN A 518 15.27 -11.03 -9.41
CA GLN A 518 15.05 -9.68 -8.87
C GLN A 518 15.87 -9.44 -7.60
N LYS A 519 15.95 -10.41 -6.69
CA LYS A 519 16.82 -10.27 -5.50
C LYS A 519 18.28 -10.13 -5.86
N ALA A 520 18.78 -10.96 -6.76
CA ALA A 520 20.19 -10.93 -7.16
C ALA A 520 20.56 -9.59 -7.83
N ALA A 521 19.68 -9.07 -8.68
CA ALA A 521 19.91 -7.84 -9.43
C ALA A 521 19.72 -6.54 -8.61
N TYR A 522 18.74 -6.53 -7.71
CA TYR A 522 18.32 -5.34 -6.97
C TYR A 522 18.72 -5.36 -5.48
N CYS A 523 19.56 -6.30 -5.04
CA CYS A 523 20.04 -6.32 -3.66
C CYS A 523 20.78 -5.02 -3.32
N ILE A 524 20.29 -4.33 -2.29
CA ILE A 524 20.89 -3.13 -1.69
C ILE A 524 21.31 -3.39 -0.24
N GLN A 525 21.40 -4.67 0.13
CA GLN A 525 21.72 -5.13 1.49
C GLN A 525 20.75 -4.66 2.58
N CYS A 526 19.49 -4.33 2.26
CA CYS A 526 18.50 -3.82 3.23
C CYS A 526 18.08 -4.77 4.38
N GLU A 527 18.59 -6.01 4.42
CA GLU A 527 18.36 -7.01 5.48
C GLU A 527 16.89 -7.45 5.74
N VAL A 528 15.89 -6.89 5.07
CA VAL A 528 14.47 -7.22 5.28
C VAL A 528 14.18 -8.71 5.06
N CYS A 529 14.81 -9.32 4.05
CA CYS A 529 14.65 -10.74 3.75
C CYS A 529 15.38 -11.66 4.74
N GLU A 530 16.42 -11.18 5.42
CA GLU A 530 17.13 -11.91 6.48
C GLU A 530 16.23 -12.19 7.67
N VAL A 531 15.38 -11.23 8.03
CA VAL A 531 14.42 -11.35 9.14
C VAL A 531 13.45 -12.51 8.93
N GLN A 532 13.06 -12.74 7.68
CA GLN A 532 12.09 -13.78 7.31
C GLN A 532 12.67 -15.20 7.37
N CYS A 533 13.99 -15.35 7.54
CA CYS A 533 14.65 -16.66 7.57
C CYS A 533 14.48 -17.32 8.95
N PRO A 534 13.70 -18.43 9.06
CA PRO A 534 13.42 -19.04 10.35
C PRO A 534 14.63 -19.71 10.99
N THR A 535 15.55 -20.25 10.19
CA THR A 535 16.73 -20.98 10.69
C THR A 535 17.97 -20.09 10.84
N GLY A 536 17.89 -18.82 10.43
CA GLY A 536 19.06 -17.95 10.35
C GLY A 536 20.09 -18.38 9.28
N ALA A 537 19.68 -19.21 8.30
CA ALA A 537 20.53 -19.63 7.17
C ALA A 537 20.98 -18.47 6.27
N LEU A 538 20.13 -17.46 6.12
CA LEU A 538 20.40 -16.30 5.28
C LEU A 538 21.13 -15.24 6.09
N LYS A 539 22.26 -14.76 5.59
CA LYS A 539 22.94 -13.53 6.03
C LYS A 539 23.09 -12.60 4.82
N ILE A 540 22.79 -11.31 4.99
CA ILE A 540 22.86 -10.32 3.91
C ILE A 540 24.15 -9.48 3.98
N VAL A 541 24.65 -9.24 5.19
CA VAL A 541 25.85 -8.43 5.47
C VAL A 541 26.91 -9.32 6.14
N PRO A 542 28.21 -9.19 5.79
CA PRO A 542 28.80 -8.24 4.83
C PRO A 542 28.54 -8.62 3.36
N GLN A 543 28.19 -9.87 3.10
CA GLN A 543 27.83 -10.39 1.78
C GLN A 543 26.69 -11.39 1.90
N VAL A 544 25.89 -11.51 0.84
CA VAL A 544 24.79 -12.48 0.80
C VAL A 544 25.38 -13.89 0.89
N SER A 545 24.91 -14.66 1.86
CA SER A 545 25.27 -16.06 2.04
C SER A 545 24.09 -16.86 2.59
N ILE A 546 23.91 -18.07 2.06
CA ILE A 546 22.89 -19.03 2.45
C ILE A 546 23.62 -20.28 2.92
N GLY A 547 23.57 -20.50 4.23
CA GLY A 547 24.20 -21.66 4.88
C GLY A 547 23.40 -22.96 4.70
N SER A 548 24.04 -24.08 5.07
CA SER A 548 23.50 -25.43 4.95
C SER A 548 22.26 -25.70 5.82
N GLN A 549 22.02 -24.87 6.84
CA GLN A 549 20.82 -24.89 7.67
C GLN A 549 19.57 -24.31 6.99
N CYS A 550 19.63 -24.04 5.67
CA CYS A 550 18.47 -23.63 4.89
C CYS A 550 17.51 -24.81 4.69
N VAL A 551 16.24 -24.62 5.05
CA VAL A 551 15.18 -25.64 4.90
C VAL A 551 14.29 -25.39 3.67
N HIS A 552 14.75 -24.58 2.71
CA HIS A 552 14.04 -24.26 1.47
C HIS A 552 12.59 -23.76 1.65
N CYS A 553 12.27 -23.09 2.77
CA CYS A 553 10.90 -22.66 3.10
C CYS A 553 10.38 -21.47 2.26
N LEU A 554 11.22 -20.87 1.42
CA LEU A 554 10.92 -19.75 0.51
C LEU A 554 10.40 -18.45 1.16
N LYS A 555 10.29 -18.37 2.50
CA LYS A 555 9.78 -17.18 3.22
C LYS A 555 10.56 -15.91 2.86
N CYS A 556 11.88 -16.02 2.69
CA CYS A 556 12.76 -14.91 2.34
C CYS A 556 12.54 -14.35 0.92
N ILE A 557 11.88 -15.09 0.02
CA ILE A 557 11.52 -14.65 -1.34
C ILE A 557 10.00 -14.39 -1.49
N ASN A 558 9.17 -14.88 -0.56
CA ASN A 558 7.71 -14.82 -0.67
C ASN A 558 7.00 -13.79 0.22
N PHE A 559 7.74 -13.10 1.10
CA PHE A 559 7.17 -12.09 2.02
C PHE A 559 6.71 -10.79 1.34
N HIS A 560 7.10 -10.57 0.08
CA HIS A 560 6.74 -9.39 -0.71
C HIS A 560 6.20 -9.86 -2.06
N GLU A 561 5.22 -9.16 -2.63
CA GLU A 561 4.53 -9.58 -3.88
C GLU A 561 5.50 -9.83 -5.04
N LYS A 562 6.54 -8.99 -5.14
CA LYS A 562 7.64 -9.09 -6.11
C LYS A 562 8.92 -9.74 -5.53
N GLY A 563 8.85 -10.30 -4.34
CA GLY A 563 9.98 -10.93 -3.65
C GLY A 563 11.12 -10.01 -3.18
N CYS A 564 11.23 -8.78 -3.68
CA CYS A 564 12.22 -7.80 -3.22
C CYS A 564 11.62 -6.39 -3.08
N ILE A 565 11.78 -5.78 -1.91
CA ILE A 565 11.31 -4.40 -1.65
C ILE A 565 12.05 -3.37 -2.52
N ALA A 566 13.36 -3.54 -2.68
CA ALA A 566 14.18 -2.64 -3.49
C ALA A 566 13.86 -2.69 -4.98
N ALA A 567 13.57 -3.90 -5.51
CA ALA A 567 13.11 -4.06 -6.89
C ALA A 567 11.77 -3.33 -7.12
N ASP A 568 10.85 -3.42 -6.16
CA ASP A 568 9.57 -2.71 -6.24
C ASP A 568 9.73 -1.19 -6.17
N CYS A 569 10.57 -0.67 -5.26
CA CYS A 569 10.91 0.76 -5.21
C CYS A 569 11.44 1.27 -6.56
N LEU A 570 12.45 0.58 -7.09
CA LEU A 570 13.14 1.03 -8.29
C LEU A 570 12.25 0.98 -9.52
N ARG A 571 11.37 -0.02 -9.63
CA ARG A 571 10.34 -0.08 -10.68
C ARG A 571 9.42 1.14 -10.63
N LYS A 572 9.00 1.55 -9.42
CA LYS A 572 8.12 2.72 -9.24
C LYS A 572 8.80 4.03 -9.65
N ILE A 573 10.13 4.13 -9.49
CA ILE A 573 10.92 5.31 -9.86
C ILE A 573 11.29 5.30 -11.36
N SER A 574 11.69 4.14 -11.89
CA SER A 574 12.10 3.99 -13.30
C SER A 574 10.93 4.11 -14.27
N GLY A 575 9.70 3.92 -13.77
CA GLY A 575 8.48 4.16 -14.50
C GLY A 575 8.24 5.64 -14.75
N LYS A 576 8.88 6.18 -15.79
CA LYS A 576 8.17 7.08 -16.72
C LYS A 576 7.02 6.29 -17.31
N ILE A 577 5.95 6.14 -16.54
CA ILE A 577 4.64 6.16 -17.14
C ILE A 577 4.28 7.64 -17.04
N LYS A 578 4.54 8.41 -18.12
CA LYS A 578 3.46 9.27 -18.58
C LYS A 578 2.30 8.29 -18.64
N MET A 579 1.40 8.36 -17.65
CA MET A 579 0.14 7.68 -17.82
C MET A 579 -0.41 8.41 -19.03
N ASP A 580 -0.37 7.71 -20.16
CA ASP A 580 -1.53 7.78 -21.00
C ASP A 580 -2.66 7.38 -20.04
N SER A 581 -3.34 8.40 -19.51
CA SER A 581 -4.37 8.29 -18.47
C SER A 581 -5.55 7.42 -18.93
N THR A 582 -5.49 6.99 -20.18
CA THR A 582 -6.31 6.00 -20.88
C THR A 582 -6.10 4.57 -20.36
N LEU A 583 -4.90 4.10 -20.02
CA LEU A 583 -4.64 2.65 -19.79
C LEU A 583 -4.22 2.25 -18.37
N SER A 584 -4.66 2.99 -17.35
CA SER A 584 -4.59 2.51 -15.97
C SER A 584 -5.68 1.49 -15.69
N ILE A 585 -5.47 0.56 -14.75
CA ILE A 585 -6.51 -0.38 -14.34
C ILE A 585 -7.64 0.41 -13.68
N LYS A 586 -8.65 0.78 -14.46
CA LYS A 586 -9.83 1.49 -13.97
C LYS A 586 -10.68 0.54 -13.13
N GLY A 587 -11.18 1.06 -12.02
CA GLY A 587 -12.01 0.29 -11.11
C GLY A 587 -13.46 0.26 -11.57
N TYR A 588 -13.84 -0.70 -12.44
CA TYR A 588 -15.24 -0.96 -12.82
C TYR A 588 -16.08 -1.62 -11.70
N LYS A 589 -15.65 -1.50 -10.44
CA LYS A 589 -16.11 -2.22 -9.24
C LYS A 589 -16.10 -3.75 -9.45
N THR A 590 -17.09 -4.29 -10.16
CA THR A 590 -17.19 -5.67 -10.72
C THR A 590 -18.25 -5.80 -11.84
N PHE A 591 -18.83 -4.71 -12.33
CA PHE A 591 -19.98 -4.74 -13.24
C PHE A 591 -19.56 -4.39 -14.67
N GLY A 592 -20.02 -5.16 -15.65
CA GLY A 592 -19.85 -4.86 -17.07
C GLY A 592 -20.78 -3.74 -17.54
N LEU A 593 -20.56 -3.23 -18.75
CA LEU A 593 -21.57 -2.43 -19.44
C LEU A 593 -22.66 -3.38 -19.94
N ARG A 594 -23.92 -3.10 -19.60
CA ARG A 594 -25.06 -3.98 -19.88
C ARG A 594 -25.99 -3.35 -20.89
N ASP A 595 -26.63 -4.17 -21.71
CA ASP A 595 -27.59 -3.72 -22.73
C ASP A 595 -28.78 -3.01 -22.13
N GLU A 596 -29.36 -3.57 -21.07
CA GLU A 596 -30.45 -2.93 -20.30
C GLU A 596 -30.11 -1.51 -19.82
N TRP A 597 -28.84 -1.25 -19.44
CA TRP A 597 -28.42 0.06 -18.96
C TRP A 597 -28.26 1.06 -20.10
N VAL A 598 -27.81 0.58 -21.26
CA VAL A 598 -27.68 1.40 -22.47
C VAL A 598 -29.07 1.74 -23.01
N ASP A 599 -29.98 0.76 -23.05
CA ASP A 599 -31.35 0.94 -23.51
C ASP A 599 -32.11 1.98 -22.66
N GLU A 600 -32.02 1.87 -21.32
CA GLU A 600 -32.60 2.86 -20.40
C GLU A 600 -31.99 4.25 -20.61
N TYR A 601 -30.66 4.33 -20.73
CA TYR A 601 -29.96 5.60 -20.93
C TYR A 601 -30.30 6.26 -22.27
N VAL A 602 -30.44 5.50 -23.37
CA VAL A 602 -30.78 6.04 -24.69
C VAL A 602 -32.27 6.44 -24.77
N SER A 603 -33.13 5.75 -24.02
CA SER A 603 -34.56 6.01 -23.93
C SER A 603 -34.89 7.28 -23.15
N ASP A 604 -34.22 7.51 -22.02
CA ASP A 604 -34.42 8.71 -21.20
C ASP A 604 -33.09 9.23 -20.58
N PRO A 605 -32.24 9.92 -21.37
CA PRO A 605 -30.93 10.39 -20.89
C PRO A 605 -31.01 11.39 -19.73
N ASP A 606 -32.09 12.17 -19.66
CA ASP A 606 -32.27 13.26 -18.70
C ASP A 606 -32.64 12.73 -17.31
N ASN A 607 -33.50 11.69 -17.25
CA ASN A 607 -33.91 11.09 -15.97
C ASN A 607 -33.15 9.80 -15.62
N PHE A 608 -32.31 9.26 -16.51
CA PHE A 608 -31.51 8.05 -16.24
C PHE A 608 -30.75 8.14 -14.90
N TRP A 609 -30.18 9.31 -14.59
CA TRP A 609 -29.36 9.51 -13.38
C TRP A 609 -30.15 9.57 -12.07
N SER A 610 -31.47 9.74 -12.15
CA SER A 610 -32.40 9.71 -11.00
C SER A 610 -33.18 8.40 -10.91
N SER A 611 -32.92 7.44 -11.80
CA SER A 611 -33.57 6.12 -11.81
C SER A 611 -33.32 5.35 -10.52
N THR A 612 -34.37 4.72 -10.00
CA THR A 612 -34.31 3.84 -8.82
C THR A 612 -33.90 2.41 -9.17
N LEU A 613 -33.76 2.09 -10.47
CA LEU A 613 -33.45 0.75 -10.97
C LEU A 613 -31.97 0.38 -10.80
N LEU A 614 -31.08 1.38 -10.73
CA LEU A 614 -29.64 1.18 -10.59
C LEU A 614 -29.13 1.61 -9.20
N GLY A 615 -28.36 0.73 -8.56
CA GLY A 615 -27.65 1.07 -7.33
C GLY A 615 -26.47 2.03 -7.62
N THR A 616 -26.02 2.77 -6.60
CA THR A 616 -24.91 3.74 -6.72
C THR A 616 -23.64 3.14 -7.36
N ALA A 617 -23.29 1.89 -7.03
CA ALA A 617 -22.13 1.21 -7.59
C ALA A 617 -22.29 0.82 -9.07
N MET A 618 -23.53 0.63 -9.54
CA MET A 618 -23.85 0.34 -10.95
C MET A 618 -23.72 1.62 -11.78
N PHE A 619 -24.23 2.75 -11.28
CA PHE A 619 -24.02 4.06 -11.91
C PHE A 619 -22.54 4.44 -12.03
N ASP A 620 -21.74 4.18 -10.99
CA ASP A 620 -20.30 4.41 -11.04
C ASP A 620 -19.61 3.57 -12.13
N SER A 621 -20.05 2.31 -12.30
CA SER A 621 -19.53 1.43 -13.35
C SER A 621 -19.95 1.91 -14.74
N PHE A 622 -21.24 2.23 -14.92
CA PHE A 622 -21.77 2.78 -16.16
C PHE A 622 -21.00 4.02 -16.59
N LYS A 623 -20.82 5.02 -15.69
CA LYS A 623 -20.01 6.23 -15.94
C LYS A 623 -18.58 5.90 -16.37
N SER A 624 -17.98 4.86 -15.79
CA SER A 624 -16.61 4.48 -16.12
C SER A 624 -16.51 3.87 -17.52
N TRP A 625 -17.42 2.94 -17.85
CA TRP A 625 -17.48 2.30 -19.17
C TRP A 625 -17.83 3.28 -20.29
N THR A 626 -18.80 4.18 -20.06
CA THR A 626 -19.25 5.14 -21.09
C THR A 626 -18.24 6.27 -21.30
N LYS A 627 -17.45 6.65 -20.29
CA LYS A 627 -16.28 7.53 -20.48
C LYS A 627 -15.18 6.86 -21.29
N ASP A 628 -14.91 5.59 -21.02
CA ASP A 628 -13.91 4.83 -21.80
C ASP A 628 -14.37 4.64 -23.24
N ALA A 629 -15.64 4.35 -23.46
CA ALA A 629 -16.22 4.23 -24.79
C ALA A 629 -16.34 5.57 -25.55
N GLY A 630 -16.06 6.71 -24.89
CA GLY A 630 -16.12 8.05 -25.48
C GLY A 630 -17.51 8.70 -25.50
N LEU A 631 -18.53 8.05 -24.94
CA LEU A 631 -19.91 8.55 -24.89
C LEU A 631 -20.07 9.74 -23.94
N LEU A 632 -19.37 9.71 -22.80
CA LEU A 632 -19.41 10.75 -21.78
C LEU A 632 -18.05 11.45 -21.63
N ASP A 633 -18.09 12.75 -21.34
CA ASP A 633 -16.92 13.53 -20.97
C ASP A 633 -16.50 13.27 -19.51
N THR A 634 -15.41 13.92 -19.07
CA THR A 634 -14.93 13.79 -17.68
C THR A 634 -15.93 14.26 -16.63
N LYS A 635 -16.84 15.18 -16.97
CA LYS A 635 -17.91 15.74 -16.15
C LYS A 635 -19.23 14.94 -16.22
N ASN A 636 -19.24 13.82 -16.96
CA ASN A 636 -20.41 12.96 -17.22
C ASN A 636 -21.46 13.55 -18.17
N ASN A 637 -21.09 14.53 -19.00
CA ASN A 637 -21.99 15.05 -20.04
C ASN A 637 -21.84 14.23 -21.33
N PRO A 638 -22.91 14.04 -22.12
CA PRO A 638 -22.81 13.42 -23.44
C PRO A 638 -21.87 14.19 -24.37
N THR A 639 -20.92 13.50 -25.00
CA THR A 639 -20.05 14.07 -26.03
C THR A 639 -20.80 14.18 -27.38
N GLU A 640 -20.22 14.87 -28.37
CA GLU A 640 -20.77 14.88 -29.74
C GLU A 640 -20.86 13.46 -30.31
N PHE A 641 -19.81 12.66 -30.11
CA PHE A 641 -19.82 11.24 -30.41
C PHE A 641 -20.92 10.49 -29.64
N GLY A 642 -21.11 10.77 -28.35
CA GLY A 642 -22.16 10.17 -27.53
C GLY A 642 -23.56 10.43 -28.07
N LYS A 643 -23.84 11.64 -28.58
CA LYS A 643 -25.12 11.98 -29.21
C LYS A 643 -25.34 11.23 -30.52
N LEU A 644 -24.31 11.15 -31.37
CA LEU A 644 -24.36 10.33 -32.59
C LEU A 644 -24.64 8.86 -32.27
N MET A 645 -23.96 8.31 -31.26
CA MET A 645 -24.16 6.94 -30.84
C MET A 645 -25.57 6.67 -30.29
N GLN A 646 -26.24 7.64 -29.66
CA GLN A 646 -27.65 7.49 -29.25
C GLN A 646 -28.58 7.33 -30.45
N GLU A 647 -28.35 8.08 -31.53
CA GLU A 647 -29.11 7.94 -32.78
C GLU A 647 -28.83 6.59 -33.45
N ILE A 648 -27.55 6.19 -33.50
CA ILE A 648 -27.15 4.89 -34.03
C ILE A 648 -27.78 3.74 -33.23
N TYR A 649 -27.83 3.81 -31.90
CA TYR A 649 -28.45 2.76 -31.09
C TYR A 649 -29.95 2.59 -31.40
N ARG A 650 -30.68 3.69 -31.62
CA ARG A 650 -32.12 3.63 -31.95
C ARG A 650 -32.39 2.98 -33.31
N ASN A 651 -31.49 3.15 -34.26
CA ASN A 651 -31.66 2.63 -35.63
C ASN A 651 -31.03 1.24 -35.78
N THR A 652 -29.81 1.07 -35.28
CA THR A 652 -28.96 -0.10 -35.47
C THR A 652 -28.18 -0.43 -34.18
N PRO A 653 -28.81 -1.12 -33.20
CA PRO A 653 -28.16 -1.47 -31.92
C PRO A 653 -26.87 -2.30 -32.07
N SER A 654 -26.79 -3.18 -33.08
CA SER A 654 -25.59 -3.98 -33.35
C SER A 654 -24.39 -3.11 -33.72
N LEU A 655 -24.57 -2.13 -34.62
CA LEU A 655 -23.52 -1.17 -34.99
C LEU A 655 -23.06 -0.34 -33.78
N PHE A 656 -23.99 0.04 -32.90
CA PHE A 656 -23.61 0.71 -31.65
C PHE A 656 -22.61 -0.13 -30.86
N TRP A 657 -22.95 -1.40 -30.60
CA TRP A 657 -22.10 -2.28 -29.81
C TRP A 657 -20.77 -2.60 -30.50
N GLU A 658 -20.73 -2.70 -31.83
CA GLU A 658 -19.49 -2.86 -32.60
C GLU A 658 -18.54 -1.68 -32.35
N VAL A 659 -19.05 -0.45 -32.47
CA VAL A 659 -18.27 0.78 -32.25
C VAL A 659 -17.84 0.92 -30.79
N ILE A 660 -18.70 0.56 -29.83
CA ILE A 660 -18.32 0.55 -28.40
C ILE A 660 -17.18 -0.43 -28.15
N TRP A 661 -17.24 -1.64 -28.72
CA TRP A 661 -16.18 -2.63 -28.56
C TRP A 661 -14.85 -2.15 -29.17
N ILE A 662 -14.90 -1.52 -30.35
CA ILE A 662 -13.74 -0.88 -30.98
C ILE A 662 -13.13 0.17 -30.05
N ASN A 663 -13.92 1.11 -29.53
CA ASN A 663 -13.38 2.15 -28.64
C ASN A 663 -12.78 1.58 -27.35
N LEU A 664 -13.46 0.61 -26.72
CA LEU A 664 -12.96 -0.05 -25.52
C LEU A 664 -11.68 -0.86 -25.79
N SER A 665 -11.48 -1.38 -27.01
CA SER A 665 -10.24 -2.05 -27.44
C SER A 665 -9.03 -1.14 -27.25
N TYR A 666 -9.21 0.18 -27.40
CA TYR A 666 -8.19 1.19 -27.26
C TYR A 666 -8.11 1.79 -25.86
N SER A 667 -9.26 2.14 -25.28
CA SER A 667 -9.35 2.98 -24.08
C SER A 667 -9.50 2.19 -22.79
N SER A 668 -10.04 0.97 -22.82
CA SER A 668 -10.21 0.15 -21.63
C SER A 668 -9.02 -0.77 -21.42
N PHE A 669 -8.38 -0.67 -20.25
CA PHE A 669 -7.28 -1.55 -19.87
C PHE A 669 -7.65 -3.03 -20.04
N ILE A 670 -8.81 -3.45 -19.52
CA ILE A 670 -9.14 -4.88 -19.47
C ILE A 670 -9.57 -5.44 -20.83
N VAL A 671 -10.29 -4.67 -21.63
CA VAL A 671 -10.70 -5.08 -22.99
C VAL A 671 -9.48 -5.18 -23.91
N ASN A 672 -8.61 -4.17 -23.86
CA ASN A 672 -7.35 -4.15 -24.59
C ASN A 672 -6.49 -5.39 -24.30
N ARG A 673 -6.34 -5.74 -23.00
CA ARG A 673 -5.57 -6.92 -22.60
C ARG A 673 -6.24 -8.23 -22.96
N PHE A 674 -7.56 -8.30 -22.88
CA PHE A 674 -8.30 -9.47 -23.34
C PHE A 674 -8.02 -9.75 -24.82
N ILE A 675 -8.16 -8.74 -25.68
CA ILE A 675 -7.95 -8.86 -27.12
C ILE A 675 -6.53 -9.33 -27.46
N ASN A 676 -5.52 -8.81 -26.75
CA ASN A 676 -4.11 -9.16 -26.99
C ASN A 676 -3.71 -10.55 -26.45
N GLN A 677 -4.40 -11.05 -25.43
CA GLN A 677 -3.97 -12.25 -24.69
C GLN A 677 -4.84 -13.48 -24.95
N ILE A 678 -6.06 -13.30 -25.46
CA ILE A 678 -7.02 -14.37 -25.74
C ILE A 678 -7.25 -14.44 -27.25
N SER A 679 -6.72 -15.46 -27.90
CA SER A 679 -6.84 -15.65 -29.35
C SER A 679 -8.18 -16.27 -29.72
N VAL A 680 -8.57 -16.14 -31.00
CA VAL A 680 -9.72 -16.88 -31.56
C VAL A 680 -9.49 -18.39 -31.37
N GLY A 681 -10.48 -19.08 -30.82
CA GLY A 681 -10.43 -20.49 -30.45
C GLY A 681 -10.01 -20.75 -29.00
N ASP A 682 -9.49 -19.76 -28.28
CA ASP A 682 -9.08 -19.93 -26.88
C ASP A 682 -10.30 -20.09 -25.95
N ILE A 683 -10.26 -21.12 -25.10
CA ILE A 683 -11.19 -21.28 -23.99
C ILE A 683 -10.63 -20.56 -22.76
N PHE A 684 -11.44 -19.70 -22.15
CA PHE A 684 -11.04 -18.87 -21.03
C PHE A 684 -12.07 -18.83 -19.91
N ASP A 685 -11.59 -18.47 -18.72
CA ASP A 685 -12.38 -18.10 -17.57
C ASP A 685 -11.70 -16.90 -16.86
N LYS A 686 -12.30 -16.42 -15.77
CA LYS A 686 -11.77 -15.29 -14.99
C LYS A 686 -10.31 -15.50 -14.57
N ARG A 687 -9.94 -16.74 -14.21
CA ARG A 687 -8.59 -17.06 -13.76
C ARG A 687 -7.63 -17.09 -14.94
N THR A 688 -8.02 -17.71 -16.06
CA THR A 688 -7.20 -17.75 -17.28
C THR A 688 -6.79 -16.36 -17.74
N ILE A 689 -7.73 -15.41 -17.80
CA ILE A 689 -7.44 -14.03 -18.22
C ILE A 689 -6.47 -13.36 -17.24
N ALA A 690 -6.75 -13.43 -15.92
CA ALA A 690 -5.90 -12.83 -14.90
C ALA A 690 -4.48 -13.42 -14.91
N ASP A 691 -4.36 -14.75 -15.08
CA ASP A 691 -3.07 -15.45 -15.14
C ASP A 691 -2.29 -15.05 -16.40
N LYS A 692 -2.91 -14.97 -17.58
CA LYS A 692 -2.24 -14.51 -18.80
C LYS A 692 -1.72 -13.07 -18.68
N ILE A 693 -2.54 -12.15 -18.15
CA ILE A 693 -2.16 -10.75 -17.95
C ILE A 693 -1.00 -10.61 -16.94
N THR A 694 -1.09 -11.32 -15.81
CA THR A 694 -0.03 -11.26 -14.79
C THR A 694 1.27 -11.95 -15.20
N THR A 695 1.20 -12.84 -16.20
CA THR A 695 2.37 -13.50 -16.79
C THR A 695 3.05 -12.59 -17.82
N SER A 696 2.29 -11.83 -18.61
CA SER A 696 2.84 -10.96 -19.67
C SER A 696 3.27 -9.59 -19.16
N GLU A 697 2.63 -9.04 -18.12
CA GLU A 697 2.95 -7.71 -17.62
C GLU A 697 2.75 -7.53 -16.09
N SER A 698 3.37 -6.49 -15.56
CA SER A 698 3.31 -6.20 -14.14
C SER A 698 2.12 -5.29 -13.79
N VAL A 699 1.18 -5.84 -13.02
CA VAL A 699 -0.06 -5.18 -12.61
C VAL A 699 0.11 -4.53 -11.22
N SER A 700 -0.54 -3.38 -10.97
CA SER A 700 -0.41 -2.61 -9.72
C SER A 700 -1.18 -3.18 -8.52
N SER A 701 -2.28 -3.91 -8.76
CA SER A 701 -3.11 -4.57 -7.73
C SER A 701 -3.81 -5.79 -8.32
N LEU A 702 -3.58 -6.96 -7.72
CA LEU A 702 -4.26 -8.21 -8.12
C LEU A 702 -5.75 -8.17 -7.83
N THR A 703 -6.17 -7.50 -6.76
CA THR A 703 -7.59 -7.33 -6.43
C THR A 703 -8.28 -6.46 -7.47
N THR A 704 -7.65 -5.34 -7.86
CA THR A 704 -8.20 -4.43 -8.88
C THR A 704 -8.26 -5.11 -10.25
N LEU A 705 -7.26 -5.92 -10.60
CA LEU A 705 -7.29 -6.74 -11.81
C LEU A 705 -8.43 -7.75 -11.78
N ASN A 706 -8.57 -8.52 -10.70
CA ASN A 706 -9.64 -9.51 -10.58
C ASN A 706 -11.04 -8.87 -10.64
N ASN A 707 -11.17 -7.64 -10.17
CA ASN A 707 -12.39 -6.85 -10.30
C ASN A 707 -12.65 -6.42 -11.75
N ALA A 708 -11.63 -5.94 -12.44
CA ALA A 708 -11.73 -5.58 -13.86
C ALA A 708 -12.04 -6.79 -14.76
N VAL A 709 -11.36 -7.93 -14.55
CA VAL A 709 -11.67 -9.19 -15.24
C VAL A 709 -13.09 -9.65 -14.90
N GLY A 710 -13.53 -9.48 -13.65
CA GLY A 710 -14.91 -9.74 -13.25
C GLY A 710 -15.92 -8.92 -14.03
N ALA A 711 -15.67 -7.62 -14.19
CA ALA A 711 -16.51 -6.71 -14.97
C ALA A 711 -16.53 -7.07 -16.47
N LEU A 712 -15.40 -7.49 -17.05
CA LEU A 712 -15.36 -7.96 -18.44
C LEU A 712 -16.21 -9.23 -18.63
N ILE A 713 -16.10 -10.19 -17.71
CA ILE A 713 -16.93 -11.42 -17.75
C ILE A 713 -18.42 -11.09 -17.57
N ASP A 714 -18.75 -10.09 -16.75
CA ASP A 714 -20.12 -9.60 -16.58
C ASP A 714 -20.65 -8.90 -17.85
N MET A 715 -19.79 -8.16 -18.57
CA MET A 715 -20.12 -7.55 -19.86
C MET A 715 -20.47 -8.63 -20.89
N PHE A 716 -19.65 -9.67 -21.04
CA PHE A 716 -19.97 -10.78 -21.95
C PHE A 716 -21.23 -11.58 -21.56
N LYS A 717 -21.74 -11.43 -20.35
CA LYS A 717 -23.02 -12.03 -19.93
C LYS A 717 -24.22 -11.15 -20.23
N SER A 718 -24.02 -9.85 -20.31
CA SER A 718 -25.09 -8.85 -20.20
C SER A 718 -25.12 -7.91 -21.40
N SER A 719 -24.35 -8.18 -22.45
CA SER A 719 -24.35 -7.43 -23.69
C SER A 719 -24.15 -8.33 -24.91
N PRO A 720 -24.56 -7.88 -26.11
CA PRO A 720 -24.37 -8.60 -27.38
C PRO A 720 -22.91 -8.97 -27.70
N ILE A 721 -21.93 -8.29 -27.09
CA ILE A 721 -20.50 -8.55 -27.29
C ILE A 721 -20.14 -10.02 -26.98
N GLY A 722 -20.77 -10.61 -25.97
CA GLY A 722 -20.43 -11.95 -25.52
C GLY A 722 -20.86 -13.05 -26.50
N GLU A 723 -22.16 -13.13 -26.75
CA GLU A 723 -22.79 -14.20 -27.55
C GLU A 723 -22.90 -13.80 -29.02
N ASP A 724 -23.54 -12.67 -29.33
CA ASP A 724 -23.81 -12.27 -30.72
C ASP A 724 -22.52 -11.92 -31.49
N PHE A 725 -21.55 -11.26 -30.83
CA PHE A 725 -20.24 -10.99 -31.43
C PHE A 725 -19.23 -12.10 -31.14
N SER A 726 -19.66 -13.21 -30.55
CA SER A 726 -18.84 -14.36 -30.22
C SER A 726 -17.53 -14.07 -29.46
N GLN A 727 -17.41 -12.95 -28.73
CA GLN A 727 -16.18 -12.62 -28.00
C GLN A 727 -16.06 -13.42 -26.69
N GLY A 728 -17.12 -14.10 -26.26
CA GLY A 728 -17.09 -14.96 -25.08
C GLY A 728 -18.26 -15.93 -24.98
N GLU A 729 -18.60 -16.67 -26.03
CA GLU A 729 -19.68 -17.66 -26.02
C GLU A 729 -19.53 -18.68 -24.89
N VAL A 730 -20.64 -19.04 -24.25
CA VAL A 730 -20.61 -20.02 -23.16
C VAL A 730 -20.45 -21.44 -23.72
N ILE A 731 -19.38 -22.12 -23.30
CA ILE A 731 -19.20 -23.56 -23.53
C ILE A 731 -19.07 -24.23 -22.16
N GLU A 732 -20.08 -25.02 -21.81
CA GLU A 732 -20.25 -25.66 -20.49
C GLU A 732 -20.22 -24.65 -19.33
N LYS A 733 -19.06 -24.49 -18.69
CA LYS A 733 -18.80 -23.61 -17.54
C LYS A 733 -17.72 -22.56 -17.82
N LYS A 734 -17.19 -22.53 -19.04
CA LYS A 734 -16.14 -21.61 -19.51
C LYS A 734 -16.66 -20.82 -20.71
N ARG A 735 -15.81 -19.94 -21.24
CA ARG A 735 -16.13 -19.13 -22.43
C ARG A 735 -15.12 -19.40 -23.53
N ILE A 736 -15.53 -19.25 -24.79
CA ILE A 736 -14.65 -19.31 -25.95
C ILE A 736 -14.73 -18.01 -26.74
N ARG A 737 -13.61 -17.57 -27.30
CA ARG A 737 -13.59 -16.45 -28.26
C ARG A 737 -13.65 -17.01 -29.68
N ARG A 738 -14.59 -16.59 -30.52
CA ARG A 738 -14.65 -16.96 -31.95
C ARG A 738 -14.54 -15.73 -32.85
N SER A 739 -14.51 -15.95 -34.15
CA SER A 739 -14.55 -14.87 -35.13
C SER A 739 -15.97 -14.32 -35.27
N TYR A 740 -16.10 -12.99 -35.34
CA TYR A 740 -17.34 -12.31 -35.67
C TYR A 740 -17.29 -11.83 -37.11
N ASP A 741 -17.76 -12.67 -38.03
CA ASP A 741 -17.65 -12.46 -39.47
C ASP A 741 -18.67 -11.42 -40.00
N ASP A 742 -19.69 -11.12 -39.19
CA ASP A 742 -20.82 -10.26 -39.55
C ASP A 742 -20.61 -8.77 -39.29
N LEU A 743 -19.40 -8.35 -38.85
CA LEU A 743 -19.04 -6.94 -38.63
C LEU A 743 -19.54 -6.03 -39.76
N SER A 744 -20.34 -5.02 -39.41
CA SER A 744 -20.91 -4.10 -40.40
C SER A 744 -19.84 -3.35 -41.23
N LEU A 745 -20.22 -2.82 -42.39
CA LEU A 745 -19.28 -2.06 -43.22
C LEU A 745 -18.89 -0.74 -42.54
N GLU A 746 -19.85 -0.16 -41.82
CA GLU A 746 -19.76 1.04 -41.00
C GLU A 746 -18.78 0.83 -39.83
N GLY A 747 -18.96 -0.26 -39.08
CA GLY A 747 -18.07 -0.65 -37.98
C GLY A 747 -16.66 -0.97 -38.45
N LEU A 748 -16.52 -1.64 -39.60
CA LEU A 748 -15.21 -1.86 -40.23
C LEU A 748 -14.55 -0.53 -40.65
N ALA A 749 -15.29 0.37 -41.31
CA ALA A 749 -14.77 1.67 -41.70
C ALA A 749 -14.33 2.49 -40.47
N TYR A 750 -15.15 2.53 -39.42
CA TYR A 750 -14.81 3.18 -38.15
C TYR A 750 -13.50 2.65 -37.55
N SER A 751 -13.35 1.32 -37.44
CA SER A 751 -12.14 0.68 -36.91
C SER A 751 -10.89 1.04 -37.73
N LEU A 752 -10.99 1.06 -39.07
CA LEU A 752 -9.88 1.41 -39.95
C LEU A 752 -9.46 2.88 -39.81
N TYR A 753 -10.42 3.80 -39.72
CA TYR A 753 -10.15 5.22 -39.51
C TYR A 753 -9.59 5.50 -38.12
N LEU A 754 -10.10 4.83 -37.08
CA LEU A 754 -9.53 4.95 -35.73
C LEU A 754 -8.10 4.39 -35.67
N TYR A 755 -7.84 3.26 -36.32
CA TYR A 755 -6.49 2.70 -36.47
C TYR A 755 -5.55 3.68 -37.19
N ALA A 756 -6.01 4.30 -38.28
CA ALA A 756 -5.26 5.30 -39.04
C ALA A 756 -4.89 6.52 -38.20
N GLU A 757 -5.84 7.09 -37.47
CA GLU A 757 -5.63 8.23 -36.57
C GLU A 757 -4.59 7.93 -35.47
N LYS A 758 -4.60 6.71 -34.93
CA LYS A 758 -3.67 6.31 -33.87
C LYS A 758 -2.27 6.04 -34.38
N ASN A 759 -2.13 5.61 -35.62
CA ASN A 759 -0.84 5.41 -36.29
C ASN A 759 -0.36 6.63 -37.08
N ASP A 760 -1.11 7.74 -37.08
CA ASP A 760 -0.83 8.94 -37.87
C ASP A 760 -0.55 8.62 -39.36
N SER A 761 -1.37 7.73 -39.93
CA SER A 761 -1.23 7.28 -41.33
C SER A 761 -2.57 7.04 -41.99
N THR A 762 -2.74 7.56 -43.21
CA THR A 762 -3.93 7.33 -44.05
C THR A 762 -3.75 6.15 -45.00
N GLU A 763 -2.59 5.50 -44.98
CA GLU A 763 -2.19 4.44 -45.92
C GLU A 763 -1.52 3.29 -45.14
N PHE A 764 -1.95 2.06 -45.38
CA PHE A 764 -1.43 0.87 -44.70
C PHE A 764 -1.77 -0.40 -45.48
N ARG A 765 -1.09 -1.50 -45.16
CA ARG A 765 -1.35 -2.80 -45.78
C ARG A 765 -2.38 -3.59 -45.00
N VAL A 766 -3.11 -4.48 -45.68
CA VAL A 766 -4.00 -5.46 -45.06
C VAL A 766 -3.23 -6.31 -44.05
N SER A 767 -1.97 -6.63 -44.34
CA SER A 767 -1.09 -7.40 -43.43
C SER A 767 -0.79 -6.66 -42.12
N ASP A 768 -0.72 -5.33 -42.13
CA ASP A 768 -0.47 -4.52 -40.92
C ASP A 768 -1.61 -4.65 -39.91
N LEU A 769 -2.85 -4.88 -40.39
CA LEU A 769 -4.05 -5.03 -39.56
C LEU A 769 -4.04 -6.33 -38.71
N TYR A 770 -3.17 -7.28 -39.02
CA TYR A 770 -3.00 -8.53 -38.26
C TYR A 770 -1.80 -8.48 -37.30
N ASN A 771 -1.05 -7.37 -37.27
CA ASN A 771 0.13 -7.26 -36.43
C ASN A 771 -0.26 -7.08 -34.95
N THR A 772 0.17 -8.01 -34.11
CA THR A 772 -0.08 -7.99 -32.66
C THR A 772 0.76 -6.94 -31.91
N GLU A 773 1.80 -6.37 -32.55
CA GLU A 773 2.73 -5.41 -31.94
C GLU A 773 2.34 -3.92 -32.18
N GLY A 774 1.10 -3.63 -32.56
CA GLY A 774 0.61 -2.28 -32.88
C GLY A 774 -0.75 -1.88 -32.26
N TYR A 775 -1.34 -0.80 -32.76
CA TYR A 775 -2.72 -0.41 -32.45
C TYR A 775 -3.73 -1.41 -33.05
N LYS A 776 -4.93 -1.50 -32.48
CA LYS A 776 -5.88 -2.59 -32.77
C LYS A 776 -6.71 -2.27 -34.01
N SER A 777 -7.03 -3.26 -34.81
CA SER A 777 -7.98 -3.07 -35.90
C SER A 777 -8.96 -4.23 -35.94
N ALA A 778 -9.99 -4.11 -36.77
CA ALA A 778 -11.10 -5.05 -36.83
C ALA A 778 -10.69 -6.55 -36.81
N PRO A 779 -9.61 -7.01 -37.48
CA PRO A 779 -9.17 -8.40 -37.39
C PRO A 779 -8.75 -8.84 -35.99
N LEU A 780 -8.10 -7.97 -35.21
CA LEU A 780 -7.72 -8.26 -33.83
C LEU A 780 -8.90 -8.06 -32.87
N GLU A 781 -9.75 -7.05 -33.12
CA GLU A 781 -10.89 -6.69 -32.27
C GLU A 781 -11.97 -7.78 -32.29
N PHE A 782 -12.27 -8.31 -33.47
CA PHE A 782 -13.37 -9.24 -33.72
C PHE A 782 -12.92 -10.63 -34.18
N GLY A 783 -11.61 -10.84 -34.40
CA GLY A 783 -11.10 -12.13 -34.85
C GLY A 783 -11.40 -12.46 -36.31
N ILE A 784 -11.64 -11.44 -37.15
CA ILE A 784 -12.15 -11.61 -38.52
C ILE A 784 -11.10 -12.31 -39.41
N PRO A 785 -11.46 -13.39 -40.12
CA PRO A 785 -10.58 -14.04 -41.09
C PRO A 785 -10.23 -13.15 -42.29
N ARG A 786 -9.02 -13.33 -42.83
CA ARG A 786 -8.50 -12.52 -43.95
C ARG A 786 -9.40 -12.50 -45.18
N ASN A 787 -10.01 -13.61 -45.55
CA ASN A 787 -10.94 -13.68 -46.68
C ASN A 787 -12.20 -12.83 -46.46
N VAL A 788 -12.74 -12.82 -45.24
CA VAL A 788 -13.92 -12.02 -44.87
C VAL A 788 -13.57 -10.54 -44.90
N LEU A 789 -12.43 -10.14 -44.32
CA LEU A 789 -11.95 -8.77 -44.37
C LEU A 789 -11.77 -8.27 -45.80
N LEU A 790 -11.10 -9.05 -46.67
CA LEU A 790 -10.88 -8.66 -48.07
C LEU A 790 -12.19 -8.49 -48.83
N LYS A 791 -13.22 -9.29 -48.53
CA LYS A 791 -14.55 -9.14 -49.14
C LYS A 791 -15.18 -7.80 -48.72
N LYS A 792 -15.16 -7.46 -47.43
CA LYS A 792 -15.73 -6.21 -46.93
C LYS A 792 -14.95 -4.96 -47.40
N LEU A 793 -13.62 -5.05 -47.50
CA LEU A 793 -12.79 -3.98 -48.07
C LEU A 793 -13.11 -3.71 -49.55
N ARG A 794 -13.38 -4.75 -50.35
CA ARG A 794 -13.82 -4.58 -51.75
C ARG A 794 -15.19 -3.91 -51.83
N SER A 795 -16.10 -4.26 -50.93
CA SER A 795 -17.41 -3.60 -50.82
C SER A 795 -17.24 -2.11 -50.51
N LEU A 796 -16.49 -1.74 -49.47
CA LEU A 796 -16.21 -0.34 -49.12
C LEU A 796 -15.49 0.43 -50.23
N SER A 797 -14.60 -0.23 -50.98
CA SER A 797 -13.87 0.38 -52.10
C SER A 797 -14.74 0.59 -53.35
N SER A 798 -15.84 -0.16 -53.48
CA SER A 798 -16.75 -0.11 -54.63
C SER A 798 -18.03 0.68 -54.33
N ASP A 799 -18.23 1.07 -53.07
CA ASP A 799 -19.38 1.85 -52.60
C ASP A 799 -19.41 3.27 -53.21
N SER A 800 -20.61 3.85 -53.32
CA SER A 800 -20.82 5.18 -53.89
C SER A 800 -20.14 6.30 -53.09
N ASN A 801 -20.05 6.16 -51.76
CA ASN A 801 -19.38 7.12 -50.88
C ASN A 801 -17.84 7.01 -50.95
N ARG A 802 -17.33 5.85 -51.39
CA ARG A 802 -15.91 5.49 -51.55
C ARG A 802 -15.02 6.04 -50.44
N VAL A 803 -15.31 5.62 -49.21
CA VAL A 803 -14.59 6.05 -48.00
C VAL A 803 -13.15 5.52 -47.95
N LEU A 804 -12.81 4.50 -48.73
CA LEU A 804 -11.45 4.02 -48.89
C LEU A 804 -11.23 3.47 -50.31
N LEU A 805 -9.97 3.30 -50.67
CA LEU A 805 -9.51 2.56 -51.84
C LEU A 805 -8.78 1.31 -51.35
N ALA A 806 -9.19 0.12 -51.81
CA ALA A 806 -8.53 -1.14 -51.47
C ALA A 806 -7.95 -1.80 -52.74
N GLU A 807 -6.62 -1.77 -52.87
CA GLU A 807 -5.89 -2.34 -54.01
C GLU A 807 -5.48 -3.78 -53.69
N LEU A 808 -6.37 -4.73 -53.98
CA LEU A 808 -6.29 -6.12 -53.50
C LEU A 808 -6.06 -7.16 -54.61
N ASN A 809 -5.57 -6.73 -55.78
CA ASN A 809 -5.36 -7.58 -56.97
C ASN A 809 -3.85 -7.78 -57.25
N MET A 810 -3.49 -8.85 -57.96
CA MET A 810 -2.11 -9.10 -58.43
C MET A 810 -1.03 -9.10 -57.33
N GLY A 811 -1.38 -9.53 -56.12
CA GLY A 811 -0.45 -9.58 -54.98
C GLY A 811 -0.31 -8.27 -54.20
N LEU A 812 -1.03 -7.20 -54.60
CA LEU A 812 -1.15 -5.97 -53.82
C LEU A 812 -2.08 -6.17 -52.62
N ASP A 813 -1.75 -5.53 -51.50
CA ASP A 813 -2.53 -5.57 -50.26
C ASP A 813 -2.69 -4.18 -49.62
N HIS A 814 -2.77 -3.12 -50.43
CA HIS A 814 -2.79 -1.74 -49.95
C HIS A 814 -4.19 -1.20 -49.67
N ILE A 815 -4.32 -0.39 -48.62
CA ILE A 815 -5.53 0.35 -48.24
C ILE A 815 -5.15 1.83 -48.14
N THR A 816 -5.92 2.68 -48.82
CA THR A 816 -5.81 4.14 -48.73
C THR A 816 -7.14 4.71 -48.26
N LEU A 817 -7.13 5.42 -47.13
CA LEU A 817 -8.34 6.09 -46.60
C LEU A 817 -8.54 7.45 -47.26
N ARG A 818 -9.81 7.87 -47.37
CA ARG A 818 -10.19 9.19 -47.86
C ARG A 818 -9.78 10.27 -46.83
N LYS A 819 -8.98 11.24 -47.25
CA LYS A 819 -8.26 12.18 -46.35
C LYS A 819 -9.12 13.26 -45.69
N ASP A 820 -10.31 13.53 -46.22
CA ASP A 820 -11.28 14.49 -45.67
C ASP A 820 -12.15 13.89 -44.56
N LEU A 821 -12.01 12.60 -44.26
CA LEU A 821 -12.77 11.91 -43.23
C LEU A 821 -11.89 11.53 -42.03
N ASN A 822 -12.52 11.45 -40.87
CA ASN A 822 -11.99 10.91 -39.62
C ASN A 822 -12.94 9.80 -39.12
N ALA A 823 -12.62 9.14 -38.00
CA ALA A 823 -13.41 8.04 -37.46
C ALA A 823 -14.87 8.43 -37.19
N ILE A 824 -15.14 9.64 -36.70
CA ILE A 824 -16.51 10.10 -36.45
C ILE A 824 -17.22 10.43 -37.77
N SER A 825 -16.57 11.19 -38.66
CA SER A 825 -17.21 11.66 -39.90
C SER A 825 -17.43 10.54 -40.92
N VAL A 826 -16.61 9.48 -40.91
CA VAL A 826 -16.88 8.29 -41.75
C VAL A 826 -18.11 7.54 -41.25
N LEU A 827 -18.30 7.46 -39.93
CA LEU A 827 -19.46 6.83 -39.33
C LEU A 827 -20.72 7.64 -39.69
N GLU A 828 -20.70 8.96 -39.49
CA GLU A 828 -21.81 9.86 -39.88
C GLU A 828 -22.16 9.79 -41.37
N LEU A 829 -21.17 9.58 -42.24
CA LEU A 829 -21.40 9.50 -43.68
C LEU A 829 -22.09 8.19 -44.08
N LEU A 830 -21.75 7.08 -43.42
CA LEU A 830 -22.27 5.76 -43.76
C LEU A 830 -23.57 5.41 -43.02
N THR A 831 -23.89 6.12 -41.93
CA THR A 831 -25.15 5.93 -41.17
C THR A 831 -26.27 6.90 -41.58
N LYS A 832 -26.03 7.76 -42.57
CA LYS A 832 -27.04 8.60 -43.24
C LYS A 832 -27.60 7.87 -44.44
#